data_AF-A0A8W7PN92-F1
#
_entry.id   AF-A0A8W7PN92-F1
#
_cell.length_a   1.000
_cell.length_b   1.000
_cell.length_c   1.000
_cell.angle_alpha   90.00
_cell.angle_beta   90.00
_cell.angle_gamma   90.00
#
_symmetry.space_group_name_H-M   'P 1'
#
loop_
_entity.id
_entity.type
_entity.pdbx_description
1 polymer ?
#
loop_
_entity_poly.entity_id
_entity_poly.type
_entity_poly.pdbx_seq_one_letter_code
_entity_poly.pdbx_strand_id
1 'polypeptide(L)'
;MKLSDAYEARSRSFVLLSAVVLLLVGEARGLNLVAHISQRGLHGEIAFSQHSDRQVLIASELETTLQYPEQAWSWGVYQLPVDYTIVDPQERCQLARLGEQLWSFDDDLGYLMLPGNESTTWLNDISLTGEKGLWGKSLVLYDPTINVRICATIVTRDGSQDHLAEARFSSPITGSIYFRWLAAKESNHSDTLIHTNLFHIRDQSRKMGSPAYTEHVWKIYVTDIFESEAQNAEENCNKLQLVFDPQNRGAGNAIGDIDGRVGPLRITTNARQNQYPQLFHDHKLVLLPSDLYGPSRKLYVVVFDPTHPDTFLACAKIRHQKPRTARALVDGGGMRGDMRFTQRSRFEPTWIQASFGAASNESAANINYAKDVSSFRINQLPLEAYAGPEERYCLTGGGVFNPTGIAEKDKPPPGYGTQDQYPVGDLSGKLLNRNKKESHSFYLPGSSAELSGLYWDTFLPLQGPNAISFRSFSVQRYNRTLPTNITEAPWACGTVALYEFNRPYQVPILTAQVLYRYPIVGRILFRQVKDEHWSETAVIFEYLIHADGSNVNKTADHRWAITDEPPGKDFYDWQNRCVSAGGVYNPFKAAPLMGKGWEEICTGSSVELCRVGDLSNRLGALAIAGHKREATEISRKMFIDVNLPLSGPASILGRSLVIFDDNGPKARGERLACSVIGGYHRRKVVARDWYSNGDLLTIKGKLELVQQSEYDLTNAEVDFKGLDQNSGYHVHVAPVEGDLEFPCEDSTVYGHWNPRNVEPKQSPPPAMGSTDQYELGDLSGKFGTLDGVTMYEQAYNDTRLPLFGYESIIGRSIVVHKKEKNRRWACSTLERGYSPNEAREIRAIASFHHPAGFAYGYIRFTQLIGNDNSQSDTIIEVKLRYPGKHDRNVTHNHNWHIWVNPVGVDATVQQVETRCVAAGYVWNPYYTQLADPLNQELYKQECGPDNPLRCYVGDVGARLGPISIGSRRQVFTDSNFPLEGTVSALGRSIVIFGAEFSGHRFACAKIEPDHDIVKYINLKKPPRFVVAQFLEDVRHVMGLPEWMLAIDSRSTKSLHNDACIQMIVHFKGPAAHKIEQDFSRLLAVGRLDSPSIYIPGYDNSKRKRTLSYRTCGVRDPNEKSAKTLFGSSGSMRNLPAGLGVLLAFAFVRLFSQAMV
;
A
#
# COMPACT_ATOMS: atom_id res chain seq x y z
N MET A 1 -36.57 2.94 66.93
CA MET A 1 -37.90 2.71 67.51
C MET A 1 -38.68 1.88 66.49
N LYS A 2 -39.02 0.64 66.87
CA LYS A 2 -39.65 -0.39 66.03
C LYS A 2 -41.08 -0.01 65.65
N LEU A 3 -41.46 -0.32 64.41
CA LEU A 3 -42.77 -0.70 63.85
C LEU A 3 -42.79 -0.21 62.39
N SER A 4 -43.04 -0.99 61.34
CA SER A 4 -43.13 -2.43 61.08
C SER A 4 -43.32 -2.50 59.55
N ASP A 5 -42.40 -3.09 58.80
CA ASP A 5 -42.37 -4.50 58.40
C ASP A 5 -43.63 -5.06 57.68
N ALA A 6 -44.47 -4.21 57.07
CA ALA A 6 -45.62 -4.66 56.28
C ALA A 6 -45.66 -4.21 54.80
N TYR A 7 -44.74 -3.37 54.34
CA TYR A 7 -44.77 -2.84 52.96
C TYR A 7 -43.65 -3.35 52.03
N GLU A 8 -42.65 -4.05 52.55
CA GLU A 8 -41.50 -4.49 51.74
C GLU A 8 -41.67 -5.88 51.09
N ALA A 9 -42.63 -6.69 51.56
CA ALA A 9 -42.88 -8.02 51.00
C ALA A 9 -43.79 -8.01 49.75
N ARG A 10 -44.59 -6.97 49.52
CA ARG A 10 -45.45 -6.85 48.32
C ARG A 10 -44.76 -6.19 47.13
N SER A 11 -43.77 -5.34 47.38
CA SER A 11 -42.98 -4.68 46.33
C SER A 11 -41.95 -5.63 45.69
N ARG A 12 -41.32 -6.51 46.49
CA ARG A 12 -40.34 -7.48 45.97
C ARG A 12 -40.97 -8.58 45.13
N SER A 13 -42.20 -9.02 45.42
CA SER A 13 -42.89 -10.00 44.58
C SER A 13 -43.36 -9.44 43.24
N PHE A 14 -43.75 -8.15 43.16
CA PHE A 14 -44.08 -7.52 41.87
C PHE A 14 -42.83 -7.21 41.04
N VAL A 15 -41.71 -6.83 41.65
CA VAL A 15 -40.45 -6.60 40.93
C VAL A 15 -39.79 -7.92 40.51
N LEU A 16 -39.88 -9.00 41.30
CA LEU A 16 -39.43 -10.32 40.85
C LEU A 16 -40.36 -10.93 39.79
N LEU A 17 -41.69 -10.75 39.86
CA LEU A 17 -42.58 -11.26 38.81
C LEU A 17 -42.40 -10.48 37.50
N SER A 18 -42.20 -9.15 37.56
CA SER A 18 -41.87 -8.35 36.37
C SER A 18 -40.48 -8.68 35.83
N ALA A 19 -39.48 -8.91 36.69
CA ALA A 19 -38.15 -9.32 36.27
C ALA A 19 -38.12 -10.77 35.74
N VAL A 20 -38.93 -11.69 36.28
CA VAL A 20 -39.07 -13.07 35.79
C VAL A 20 -39.92 -13.11 34.50
N VAL A 21 -40.90 -12.24 34.32
CA VAL A 21 -41.61 -12.08 33.03
C VAL A 21 -40.72 -11.38 31.99
N LEU A 22 -39.88 -10.43 32.37
CA LEU A 22 -38.85 -9.84 31.49
C LEU A 22 -37.64 -10.78 31.24
N LEU A 23 -37.39 -11.77 32.10
CA LEU A 23 -36.37 -12.82 31.91
C LEU A 23 -36.93 -14.07 31.21
N LEU A 24 -38.26 -14.28 31.21
CA LEU A 24 -38.94 -15.35 30.46
C LEU A 24 -39.45 -14.90 29.09
N VAL A 25 -39.49 -13.60 28.81
CA VAL A 25 -39.43 -13.08 27.43
C VAL A 25 -37.95 -12.82 27.11
N GLY A 26 -37.15 -13.89 27.16
CA GLY A 26 -36.07 -13.96 26.18
C GLY A 26 -36.77 -14.04 24.84
N GLU A 27 -36.82 -12.93 24.09
CA GLU A 27 -37.10 -13.02 22.66
C GLU A 27 -36.15 -14.07 22.12
N ALA A 28 -36.68 -15.26 21.82
CA ALA A 28 -36.04 -16.16 20.89
C ALA A 28 -35.91 -15.33 19.62
N ARG A 29 -34.75 -14.73 19.39
CA ARG A 29 -34.49 -13.90 18.21
C ARG A 29 -34.60 -14.83 17.01
N GLY A 30 -35.80 -14.91 16.44
CA GLY A 30 -36.06 -15.59 15.18
C GLY A 30 -35.15 -15.00 14.09
N LEU A 31 -34.83 -15.82 13.09
CA LEU A 31 -34.12 -15.36 11.91
C LEU A 31 -34.90 -14.20 11.27
N ASN A 32 -34.23 -13.07 11.03
CA ASN A 32 -34.83 -11.89 10.41
C ASN A 32 -34.12 -11.61 9.08
N LEU A 33 -34.87 -11.69 7.99
CA LEU A 33 -34.37 -11.46 6.64
C LEU A 33 -34.86 -10.12 6.08
N VAL A 34 -34.12 -9.58 5.13
CA VAL A 34 -34.43 -8.32 4.46
C VAL A 34 -33.95 -8.34 3.02
N ALA A 35 -34.71 -7.72 2.12
CA ALA A 35 -34.31 -7.43 0.75
C ALA A 35 -34.27 -5.91 0.55
N HIS A 36 -33.11 -5.36 0.17
CA HIS A 36 -32.92 -3.93 -0.08
C HIS A 36 -33.08 -3.62 -1.57
N ILE A 37 -33.99 -2.71 -1.89
CA ILE A 37 -34.37 -2.39 -3.28
C ILE A 37 -34.13 -0.89 -3.51
N SER A 38 -33.41 -0.55 -4.58
CA SER A 38 -33.36 0.84 -5.07
C SER A 38 -33.13 0.87 -6.57
N GLN A 39 -34.20 0.66 -7.34
CA GLN A 39 -34.13 0.58 -8.79
C GLN A 39 -35.44 1.04 -9.42
N ARG A 40 -35.38 1.68 -10.60
CA ARG A 40 -36.56 2.05 -11.41
C ARG A 40 -37.67 2.80 -10.64
N GLY A 41 -37.26 3.75 -9.80
CA GLY A 41 -38.21 4.58 -9.09
C GLY A 41 -38.81 3.96 -7.82
N LEU A 42 -38.39 2.77 -7.42
CA LEU A 42 -38.75 2.13 -6.15
C LEU A 42 -37.53 2.07 -5.22
N HIS A 43 -37.64 2.60 -4.00
CA HIS A 43 -36.59 2.55 -2.99
C HIS A 43 -37.14 2.08 -1.63
N GLY A 44 -36.48 1.14 -0.97
CA GLY A 44 -36.87 0.72 0.38
C GLY A 44 -36.42 -0.70 0.72
N GLU A 45 -37.12 -1.32 1.68
CA GLU A 45 -36.85 -2.67 2.13
C GLU A 45 -38.13 -3.52 2.24
N ILE A 46 -37.99 -4.81 2.00
CA ILE A 46 -39.02 -5.81 2.33
C ILE A 46 -38.40 -6.76 3.35
N ALA A 47 -39.00 -6.82 4.54
CA ALA A 47 -38.52 -7.62 5.67
C ALA A 47 -39.35 -8.89 5.85
N PHE A 48 -38.68 -9.97 6.25
CA PHE A 48 -39.30 -11.27 6.53
C PHE A 48 -38.89 -11.71 7.93
N SER A 49 -39.87 -11.95 8.79
CA SER A 49 -39.64 -12.36 10.18
C SER A 49 -40.53 -13.54 10.56
N GLN A 50 -40.02 -14.43 11.40
CA GLN A 50 -40.79 -15.60 11.84
C GLN A 50 -41.94 -15.15 12.73
N HIS A 51 -43.18 -15.48 12.38
CA HIS A 51 -44.37 -15.17 13.18
C HIS A 51 -44.86 -16.39 13.98
N SER A 52 -44.89 -17.57 13.36
CA SER A 52 -45.16 -18.87 14.00
C SER A 52 -44.34 -19.96 13.32
N ASP A 53 -44.30 -21.21 13.80
CA ASP A 53 -43.50 -22.29 13.18
C ASP A 53 -43.79 -22.54 11.68
N ARG A 54 -44.92 -22.05 11.15
CA ARG A 54 -45.32 -22.20 9.74
C ARG A 54 -45.54 -20.89 9.00
N GLN A 55 -45.63 -19.76 9.69
CA GLN A 55 -45.98 -18.47 9.08
C GLN A 55 -44.86 -17.46 9.21
N VAL A 56 -44.62 -16.75 8.12
CA VAL A 56 -43.69 -15.63 8.02
C VAL A 56 -44.47 -14.34 7.85
N LEU A 57 -44.11 -13.35 8.66
CA LEU A 57 -44.57 -11.98 8.52
C LEU A 57 -43.70 -11.28 7.47
N ILE A 58 -44.33 -10.83 6.39
CA ILE A 58 -43.72 -10.04 5.32
C ILE A 58 -44.12 -8.59 5.57
N ALA A 59 -43.17 -7.68 5.69
CA ALA A 59 -43.42 -6.24 5.85
C ALA A 59 -42.75 -5.47 4.73
N SER A 60 -43.52 -4.70 3.96
CA SER A 60 -42.98 -3.75 2.98
C SER A 60 -42.79 -2.38 3.62
N GLU A 61 -41.67 -1.74 3.30
CA GLU A 61 -41.44 -0.33 3.57
C GLU A 61 -40.74 0.31 2.37
N LEU A 62 -41.56 0.92 1.52
CA LEU A 62 -41.18 1.34 0.17
C LEU A 62 -41.58 2.79 -0.07
N GLU A 63 -40.72 3.50 -0.79
CA GLU A 63 -40.92 4.87 -1.24
C GLU A 63 -40.80 4.91 -2.76
N THR A 64 -41.79 5.52 -3.43
CA THR A 64 -41.74 5.78 -4.86
C THR A 64 -41.08 7.13 -5.15
N THR A 65 -40.37 7.21 -6.27
CA THR A 65 -39.82 8.49 -6.77
C THR A 65 -40.89 9.31 -7.48
N LEU A 66 -40.70 10.63 -7.54
CA LEU A 66 -41.61 11.53 -8.27
C LEU A 66 -41.74 11.21 -9.77
N GLN A 67 -40.74 10.55 -10.36
CA GLN A 67 -40.75 10.17 -11.77
C GLN A 67 -41.73 9.01 -12.04
N TYR A 68 -41.93 8.15 -11.05
CA TYR A 68 -42.75 6.94 -11.15
C TYR A 68 -43.65 6.86 -9.91
N PRO A 69 -44.63 7.77 -9.74
CA PRO A 69 -45.43 7.83 -8.52
C PRO A 69 -46.40 6.65 -8.40
N GLU A 70 -46.92 6.17 -9.54
CA GLU A 70 -47.82 5.03 -9.64
C GLU A 70 -47.10 3.85 -10.28
N GLN A 71 -47.08 2.71 -9.59
CA GLN A 71 -46.38 1.50 -10.02
C GLN A 71 -47.16 0.25 -9.58
N ALA A 72 -47.16 -0.78 -10.43
CA ALA A 72 -47.76 -2.07 -10.13
C ALA A 72 -46.73 -3.17 -10.41
N TRP A 73 -46.35 -3.91 -9.37
CA TRP A 73 -45.32 -4.94 -9.48
C TRP A 73 -45.90 -6.33 -9.24
N SER A 74 -45.73 -7.22 -10.21
CA SER A 74 -45.75 -8.67 -9.98
C SER A 74 -44.48 -9.03 -9.23
N TRP A 75 -44.54 -9.94 -8.26
CA TRP A 75 -43.40 -10.20 -7.39
C TRP A 75 -43.32 -11.66 -6.94
N GLY A 76 -42.08 -12.14 -6.86
CA GLY A 76 -41.82 -13.53 -6.56
C GLY A 76 -40.36 -13.80 -6.20
N VAL A 77 -40.10 -15.00 -5.71
CA VAL A 77 -38.78 -15.44 -5.23
C VAL A 77 -38.17 -16.40 -6.23
N TYR A 78 -36.94 -16.14 -6.61
CA TYR A 78 -36.17 -16.88 -7.59
C TYR A 78 -34.96 -17.57 -6.94
N GLN A 79 -34.56 -18.69 -7.53
CA GLN A 79 -33.63 -19.63 -6.91
C GLN A 79 -32.29 -19.02 -6.50
N LEU A 80 -31.65 -18.23 -7.37
CA LEU A 80 -30.25 -17.78 -7.21
C LEU A 80 -30.15 -16.35 -6.64
N PRO A 81 -29.10 -16.04 -5.87
CA PRO A 81 -28.87 -14.69 -5.34
C PRO A 81 -28.48 -13.69 -6.44
N VAL A 82 -28.69 -12.40 -6.15
CA VAL A 82 -28.25 -11.30 -7.02
C VAL A 82 -26.75 -11.06 -6.84
N ASP A 83 -26.02 -10.91 -7.95
CA ASP A 83 -24.61 -10.53 -7.95
C ASP A 83 -24.44 -9.01 -8.05
N TYR A 84 -24.08 -8.38 -6.93
CA TYR A 84 -23.96 -6.92 -6.83
C TYR A 84 -22.68 -6.36 -7.47
N THR A 85 -21.78 -7.20 -7.98
CA THR A 85 -20.62 -6.75 -8.79
C THR A 85 -21.02 -6.25 -10.18
N ILE A 86 -22.20 -6.67 -10.66
CA ILE A 86 -22.79 -6.23 -11.93
C ILE A 86 -23.56 -4.93 -11.64
N VAL A 87 -23.09 -3.81 -12.20
CA VAL A 87 -23.71 -2.48 -12.01
C VAL A 87 -24.77 -2.16 -13.06
N ASP A 88 -24.83 -2.92 -14.16
CA ASP A 88 -25.89 -2.78 -15.15
C ASP A 88 -27.21 -3.34 -14.59
N PRO A 89 -28.26 -2.51 -14.41
CA PRO A 89 -29.51 -2.93 -13.80
C PRO A 89 -30.30 -3.95 -14.64
N GLN A 90 -30.14 -3.94 -15.97
CA GLN A 90 -30.82 -4.87 -16.86
C GLN A 90 -30.12 -6.22 -16.85
N GLU A 91 -28.79 -6.25 -16.95
CA GLU A 91 -28.01 -7.48 -16.90
C GLU A 91 -28.14 -8.20 -15.56
N ARG A 92 -28.10 -7.45 -14.46
CA ARG A 92 -28.17 -7.97 -13.09
C ARG A 92 -29.44 -8.81 -12.84
N CYS A 93 -30.59 -8.36 -13.35
CA CYS A 93 -31.90 -8.97 -13.06
C CYS A 93 -32.42 -9.87 -14.18
N GLN A 94 -31.55 -10.39 -15.04
CA GLN A 94 -31.94 -11.36 -16.07
C GLN A 94 -32.29 -12.72 -15.45
N LEU A 95 -33.41 -13.30 -15.87
CA LEU A 95 -33.90 -14.60 -15.35
C LEU A 95 -32.88 -15.74 -15.56
N ALA A 96 -32.10 -15.69 -16.65
CA ALA A 96 -31.04 -16.66 -16.90
C ALA A 96 -29.97 -16.70 -15.80
N ARG A 97 -29.80 -15.62 -15.02
CA ARG A 97 -28.88 -15.53 -13.88
C ARG A 97 -29.56 -15.82 -12.53
N LEU A 98 -30.87 -15.56 -12.43
CA LEU A 98 -31.63 -15.72 -11.19
C LEU A 98 -32.25 -17.11 -11.03
N GLY A 99 -32.28 -17.91 -12.11
CA GLY A 99 -32.80 -19.27 -12.08
C GLY A 99 -34.32 -19.32 -12.22
N GLU A 100 -34.92 -20.42 -11.78
CA GLU A 100 -36.37 -20.61 -11.82
C GLU A 100 -37.10 -19.87 -10.69
N GLN A 101 -38.38 -19.57 -10.93
CA GLN A 101 -39.27 -18.99 -9.92
C GLN A 101 -39.73 -20.08 -8.95
N LEU A 102 -39.48 -19.88 -7.66
CA LEU A 102 -39.87 -20.81 -6.59
C LEU A 102 -41.21 -20.45 -5.96
N TRP A 103 -41.47 -19.14 -5.81
CA TRP A 103 -42.69 -18.60 -5.23
C TRP A 103 -43.22 -17.46 -6.09
N SER A 104 -44.53 -17.43 -6.26
CA SER A 104 -45.28 -16.29 -6.81
C SER A 104 -46.12 -15.71 -5.69
N PHE A 105 -45.98 -14.42 -5.41
CA PHE A 105 -46.80 -13.74 -4.41
C PHE A 105 -48.09 -13.16 -5.00
N ASP A 106 -48.23 -13.18 -6.33
CA ASP A 106 -49.38 -12.61 -7.02
C ASP A 106 -50.69 -13.32 -6.64
N ASP A 107 -50.66 -14.64 -6.45
CA ASP A 107 -51.85 -15.45 -6.14
C ASP A 107 -52.28 -15.32 -4.67
N ASP A 108 -51.31 -15.21 -3.74
CA ASP A 108 -51.57 -15.19 -2.29
C ASP A 108 -51.73 -13.78 -1.72
N LEU A 109 -50.89 -12.85 -2.17
CA LEU A 109 -50.76 -11.49 -1.61
C LEU A 109 -51.26 -10.40 -2.57
N GLY A 110 -51.46 -10.74 -3.84
CA GLY A 110 -51.78 -9.80 -4.90
C GLY A 110 -50.55 -9.04 -5.42
N TYR A 111 -50.78 -8.21 -6.43
CA TYR A 111 -49.77 -7.30 -6.97
C TYR A 111 -49.41 -6.24 -5.92
N LEU A 112 -48.15 -5.83 -5.92
CA LEU A 112 -47.70 -4.71 -5.10
C LEU A 112 -48.09 -3.39 -5.79
N MET A 113 -49.15 -2.76 -5.31
CA MET A 113 -49.72 -1.52 -5.88
C MET A 113 -49.21 -0.30 -5.11
N LEU A 114 -48.58 0.63 -5.81
CA LEU A 114 -48.07 1.88 -5.25
C LEU A 114 -48.70 3.06 -6.00
N PRO A 115 -49.29 4.06 -5.32
CA PRO A 115 -49.46 4.15 -3.86
C PRO A 115 -50.50 3.17 -3.30
N GLY A 116 -50.36 2.76 -2.03
CA GLY A 116 -51.25 1.83 -1.32
C GLY A 116 -50.51 0.78 -0.48
N ASN A 117 -49.46 0.18 -1.04
CA ASN A 117 -48.66 -0.88 -0.41
C ASN A 117 -47.26 -0.41 0.11
N GLU A 118 -47.10 0.88 0.39
CA GLU A 118 -45.84 1.46 0.87
C GLU A 118 -45.43 0.90 2.22
N SER A 119 -46.38 0.72 3.14
CA SER A 119 -46.15 0.23 4.50
C SER A 119 -47.22 -0.79 4.87
N THR A 120 -47.10 -1.98 4.30
CA THR A 120 -48.10 -3.06 4.46
C THR A 120 -47.45 -4.33 4.99
N THR A 121 -48.23 -5.10 5.75
CA THR A 121 -47.79 -6.37 6.33
C THR A 121 -48.69 -7.51 5.89
N TRP A 122 -48.10 -8.63 5.52
CA TRP A 122 -48.79 -9.86 5.14
C TRP A 122 -48.31 -11.04 5.96
N LEU A 123 -49.16 -12.05 6.09
CA LEU A 123 -48.80 -13.36 6.63
C LEU A 123 -48.89 -14.39 5.50
N ASN A 124 -47.84 -15.18 5.32
CA ASN A 124 -47.82 -16.27 4.33
C ASN A 124 -47.18 -17.54 4.91
N ASP A 125 -47.63 -18.70 4.45
CA ASP A 125 -47.20 -20.03 4.86
C ASP A 125 -45.90 -20.43 4.11
N ILE A 126 -44.80 -19.74 4.43
CA ILE A 126 -43.48 -19.93 3.79
C ILE A 126 -42.40 -20.13 4.86
N SER A 127 -41.32 -20.84 4.52
CA SER A 127 -40.17 -21.02 5.41
C SER A 127 -39.07 -19.98 5.16
N LEU A 128 -38.40 -19.52 6.21
CA LEU A 128 -37.24 -18.63 6.08
C LEU A 128 -36.00 -19.37 5.57
N THR A 129 -35.87 -20.65 5.93
CA THR A 129 -34.75 -21.55 5.63
C THR A 129 -35.24 -22.83 4.93
N GLY A 130 -34.32 -23.67 4.45
CA GLY A 130 -34.61 -24.89 3.71
C GLY A 130 -34.53 -24.74 2.18
N GLU A 131 -34.79 -25.84 1.46
CA GLU A 131 -34.66 -25.92 -0.01
C GLU A 131 -35.53 -24.86 -0.74
N LYS A 132 -36.79 -24.71 -0.30
CA LYS A 132 -37.72 -23.66 -0.77
C LYS A 132 -37.75 -22.42 0.14
N GLY A 133 -36.81 -22.29 1.07
CA GLY A 133 -36.74 -21.17 2.00
C GLY A 133 -36.39 -19.84 1.32
N LEU A 134 -36.54 -18.72 2.03
CA LEU A 134 -36.29 -17.39 1.47
C LEU A 134 -34.81 -16.96 1.53
N TRP A 135 -34.06 -17.41 2.54
CA TRP A 135 -32.69 -16.97 2.77
C TRP A 135 -31.76 -17.31 1.60
N GLY A 136 -30.92 -16.35 1.19
CA GLY A 136 -29.91 -16.52 0.15
C GLY A 136 -30.46 -16.57 -1.29
N LYS A 137 -31.78 -16.38 -1.46
CA LYS A 137 -32.47 -16.34 -2.76
C LYS A 137 -32.73 -14.90 -3.21
N SER A 138 -33.22 -14.70 -4.43
CA SER A 138 -33.53 -13.36 -4.94
C SER A 138 -35.02 -13.07 -4.94
N LEU A 139 -35.39 -11.85 -4.52
CA LEU A 139 -36.69 -11.26 -4.71
C LEU A 139 -36.68 -10.51 -6.05
N VAL A 140 -37.65 -10.80 -6.92
CA VAL A 140 -37.78 -10.17 -8.24
C VAL A 140 -39.14 -9.50 -8.32
N LEU A 141 -39.14 -8.24 -8.74
CA LEU A 141 -40.35 -7.49 -9.05
C LEU A 141 -40.35 -7.21 -10.56
N TYR A 142 -41.48 -7.48 -11.20
CA TYR A 142 -41.70 -7.34 -12.63
C TYR A 142 -42.86 -6.41 -12.91
N ASP A 143 -42.60 -5.39 -13.72
CA ASP A 143 -43.64 -4.52 -14.25
C ASP A 143 -44.08 -5.04 -15.63
N PRO A 144 -45.31 -5.57 -15.75
CA PRO A 144 -45.82 -6.11 -17.01
C PRO A 144 -46.10 -5.04 -18.06
N THR A 145 -46.28 -3.78 -17.68
CA THR A 145 -46.67 -2.69 -18.59
C THR A 145 -45.49 -2.23 -19.46
N ILE A 146 -44.29 -2.18 -18.87
CA ILE A 146 -43.06 -1.73 -19.53
C ILE A 146 -42.02 -2.85 -19.68
N ASN A 147 -42.34 -4.07 -19.24
CA ASN A 147 -41.48 -5.26 -19.31
C ASN A 147 -40.11 -5.06 -18.65
N VAL A 148 -40.11 -4.50 -17.43
CA VAL A 148 -38.89 -4.22 -16.66
C VAL A 148 -38.85 -5.08 -15.40
N ARG A 149 -37.65 -5.56 -15.04
CA ARG A 149 -37.40 -6.30 -13.81
C ARG A 149 -36.47 -5.53 -12.89
N ILE A 150 -36.73 -5.61 -11.59
CA ILE A 150 -35.82 -5.20 -10.53
C ILE A 150 -35.63 -6.38 -9.58
N CYS A 151 -34.49 -6.45 -8.89
CA CYS A 151 -34.15 -7.61 -8.09
C CYS A 151 -33.29 -7.25 -6.87
N ALA A 152 -33.40 -8.05 -5.81
CA ALA A 152 -32.59 -7.94 -4.60
C ALA A 152 -32.36 -9.32 -3.97
N THR A 153 -31.19 -9.54 -3.35
CA THR A 153 -30.97 -10.76 -2.54
C THR A 153 -31.66 -10.63 -1.19
N ILE A 154 -32.31 -11.70 -0.73
CA ILE A 154 -32.89 -11.81 0.61
C ILE A 154 -31.78 -12.26 1.57
N VAL A 155 -31.36 -11.34 2.45
CA VAL A 155 -30.19 -11.49 3.33
C VAL A 155 -30.58 -11.37 4.79
N THR A 156 -29.71 -11.80 5.70
CA THR A 156 -29.93 -11.62 7.15
C THR A 156 -29.72 -10.16 7.57
N ARG A 157 -30.61 -9.61 8.41
CA ARG A 157 -30.43 -8.25 8.97
C ARG A 157 -29.21 -8.19 9.91
N ASP A 158 -29.14 -9.10 10.88
CA ASP A 158 -27.97 -9.30 11.76
C ASP A 158 -26.97 -10.25 11.08
N GLY A 159 -26.22 -9.75 10.10
CA GLY A 159 -25.25 -10.55 9.33
C GLY A 159 -24.07 -11.13 10.11
N SER A 160 -24.11 -11.08 11.44
CA SER A 160 -23.22 -11.88 12.28
C SER A 160 -23.48 -13.39 12.18
N GLN A 161 -24.62 -13.78 11.60
CA GLN A 161 -25.02 -15.17 11.43
C GLN A 161 -24.64 -15.75 10.06
N ASP A 162 -24.22 -14.96 9.09
CA ASP A 162 -24.02 -15.41 7.70
C ASP A 162 -22.52 -15.54 7.36
N HIS A 163 -22.13 -16.71 6.85
CA HIS A 163 -20.76 -17.00 6.44
C HIS A 163 -20.70 -17.42 4.99
N LEU A 164 -19.60 -17.06 4.31
CA LEU A 164 -19.35 -17.40 2.91
C LEU A 164 -17.95 -18.00 2.74
N ALA A 165 -17.84 -19.04 1.93
CA ALA A 165 -16.58 -19.55 1.42
C ALA A 165 -16.64 -19.75 -0.10
N GLU A 166 -15.48 -19.68 -0.76
CA GLU A 166 -15.34 -19.86 -2.22
C GLU A 166 -14.28 -20.93 -2.51
N ALA A 167 -14.60 -21.84 -3.42
CA ALA A 167 -13.66 -22.68 -4.13
C ALA A 167 -13.62 -22.25 -5.61
N ARG A 168 -12.54 -21.57 -5.99
CA ARG A 168 -12.33 -21.06 -7.36
C ARG A 168 -11.44 -22.01 -8.16
N PHE A 169 -11.92 -22.40 -9.34
CA PHE A 169 -11.21 -23.24 -10.29
C PHE A 169 -10.58 -22.41 -11.41
N SER A 170 -9.41 -22.82 -11.88
CA SER A 170 -8.65 -22.08 -12.91
C SER A 170 -8.23 -22.93 -14.11
N SER A 171 -8.15 -24.26 -13.98
CA SER A 171 -7.90 -25.21 -15.07
C SER A 171 -8.14 -26.66 -14.61
N PRO A 172 -8.55 -27.61 -15.47
CA PRO A 172 -9.08 -27.46 -16.84
C PRO A 172 -10.52 -26.92 -16.91
N ILE A 173 -11.16 -26.75 -15.76
CA ILE A 173 -12.44 -26.08 -15.57
C ILE A 173 -12.22 -24.72 -14.91
N THR A 174 -13.12 -23.77 -15.13
CA THR A 174 -13.07 -22.41 -14.60
C THR A 174 -14.40 -22.01 -13.98
N GLY A 175 -14.37 -21.04 -13.06
CA GLY A 175 -15.52 -20.57 -12.29
C GLY A 175 -15.40 -20.87 -10.80
N SER A 176 -16.51 -20.72 -10.07
CA SER A 176 -16.50 -20.81 -8.61
C SER A 176 -17.66 -21.62 -8.05
N ILE A 177 -17.39 -22.28 -6.92
CA ILE A 177 -18.38 -22.84 -6.00
C ILE A 177 -18.38 -21.99 -4.74
N TYR A 178 -19.55 -21.47 -4.37
CA TYR A 178 -19.78 -20.69 -3.18
C TYR A 178 -20.55 -21.50 -2.15
N PHE A 179 -20.03 -21.57 -0.92
CA PHE A 179 -20.68 -22.19 0.23
C PHE A 179 -21.14 -21.09 1.17
N ARG A 180 -22.46 -20.95 1.37
CA ARG A 180 -23.05 -19.97 2.27
C ARG A 180 -23.78 -20.72 3.39
N TRP A 181 -23.55 -20.38 4.66
CA TRP A 181 -24.19 -21.07 5.79
C TRP A 181 -24.53 -20.12 6.94
N LEU A 182 -25.54 -20.50 7.73
CA LEU A 182 -25.91 -19.81 8.96
C LEU A 182 -25.16 -20.38 10.18
N ALA A 183 -24.57 -19.52 11.01
CA ALA A 183 -23.89 -19.90 12.24
C ALA A 183 -24.90 -20.31 13.33
N ALA A 184 -24.85 -21.57 13.74
CA ALA A 184 -25.62 -22.07 14.87
C ALA A 184 -25.04 -21.55 16.19
N LYS A 185 -25.73 -20.62 16.87
CA LYS A 185 -25.34 -20.26 18.25
C LYS A 185 -25.71 -21.35 19.26
N GLU A 186 -26.79 -22.11 19.05
CA GLU A 186 -27.25 -23.12 20.04
C GLU A 186 -27.98 -24.37 19.47
N SER A 187 -28.18 -24.50 18.15
CA SER A 187 -28.92 -25.63 17.55
C SER A 187 -28.06 -26.45 16.57
N ASN A 188 -28.19 -27.78 16.61
CA ASN A 188 -27.50 -28.73 15.72
C ASN A 188 -27.91 -28.64 14.22
N HIS A 189 -28.44 -27.50 13.75
CA HIS A 189 -28.88 -27.32 12.37
C HIS A 189 -28.30 -26.01 11.82
N SER A 190 -27.28 -26.11 10.97
CA SER A 190 -26.84 -25.02 10.10
C SER A 190 -27.38 -25.29 8.70
N ASP A 191 -28.14 -24.34 8.19
CA ASP A 191 -28.61 -24.39 6.80
C ASP A 191 -27.46 -23.94 5.87
N THR A 192 -27.10 -24.77 4.88
CA THR A 192 -26.01 -24.48 3.93
C THR A 192 -26.51 -24.49 2.49
N LEU A 193 -26.27 -23.39 1.78
CA LEU A 193 -26.52 -23.21 0.36
C LEU A 193 -25.21 -23.30 -0.41
N ILE A 194 -25.19 -24.10 -1.47
CA ILE A 194 -24.04 -24.24 -2.35
C ILE A 194 -24.41 -23.75 -3.74
N HIS A 195 -23.87 -22.59 -4.13
CA HIS A 195 -24.07 -22.01 -5.45
C HIS A 195 -22.87 -22.33 -6.33
N THR A 196 -23.11 -22.90 -7.52
CA THR A 196 -22.05 -23.29 -8.45
C THR A 196 -22.25 -22.67 -9.81
N ASN A 197 -21.19 -22.11 -10.39
CA ASN A 197 -21.17 -21.69 -11.78
C ASN A 197 -19.82 -22.06 -12.41
N LEU A 198 -19.79 -23.15 -13.18
CA LEU A 198 -18.57 -23.78 -13.70
C LEU A 198 -18.66 -24.08 -15.20
N PHE A 199 -17.51 -23.97 -15.86
CA PHE A 199 -17.38 -24.12 -17.31
C PHE A 199 -16.08 -24.84 -17.69
N HIS A 200 -16.11 -25.58 -18.80
CA HIS A 200 -14.88 -26.09 -19.42
C HIS A 200 -14.13 -24.97 -20.13
N ILE A 201 -12.81 -24.86 -19.91
CA ILE A 201 -11.96 -23.88 -20.62
C ILE A 201 -11.83 -24.22 -22.10
N ARG A 202 -11.96 -25.50 -22.45
CA ARG A 202 -11.93 -26.00 -23.83
C ARG A 202 -13.29 -26.61 -24.17
N ASP A 203 -13.81 -26.28 -25.34
CA ASP A 203 -15.08 -26.86 -25.80
C ASP A 203 -14.95 -28.37 -26.02
N GLN A 204 -15.72 -29.11 -25.24
CA GLN A 204 -15.84 -30.57 -25.29
C GLN A 204 -17.09 -31.03 -26.07
N SER A 205 -17.96 -30.11 -26.51
CA SER A 205 -19.27 -30.42 -27.10
C SER A 205 -19.16 -31.41 -28.26
N ARG A 206 -18.29 -31.16 -29.25
CA ARG A 206 -18.15 -32.04 -30.43
C ARG A 206 -17.56 -33.41 -30.12
N LYS A 207 -16.75 -33.56 -29.07
CA LYS A 207 -16.17 -34.87 -28.68
C LYS A 207 -17.19 -35.78 -27.99
N MET A 208 -18.22 -35.20 -27.37
CA MET A 208 -19.19 -35.91 -26.54
C MET A 208 -20.61 -35.93 -27.13
N GLY A 209 -20.80 -35.56 -28.41
CA GLY A 209 -22.13 -35.56 -29.06
C GLY A 209 -22.99 -34.32 -28.78
N SER A 210 -22.36 -33.19 -28.52
CA SER A 210 -22.94 -31.86 -28.25
C SER A 210 -23.85 -31.73 -27.01
N PRO A 211 -23.52 -32.33 -25.84
CA PRO A 211 -24.27 -32.07 -24.62
C PRO A 211 -24.05 -30.63 -24.13
N ALA A 212 -25.08 -30.01 -23.55
CA ALA A 212 -25.00 -28.63 -23.05
C ALA A 212 -24.18 -28.50 -21.75
N TYR A 213 -24.03 -29.61 -21.01
CA TYR A 213 -23.23 -29.72 -19.79
C TYR A 213 -22.68 -31.16 -19.64
N THR A 214 -21.66 -31.34 -18.82
CA THR A 214 -21.17 -32.66 -18.35
C THR A 214 -21.49 -32.84 -16.87
N GLU A 215 -21.80 -34.06 -16.45
CA GLU A 215 -22.09 -34.40 -15.05
C GLU A 215 -20.88 -35.03 -14.38
N HIS A 216 -20.57 -34.59 -13.16
CA HIS A 216 -19.38 -35.01 -12.43
C HIS A 216 -19.71 -35.39 -10.98
N VAL A 217 -19.05 -36.45 -10.51
CA VAL A 217 -18.91 -36.74 -9.09
C VAL A 217 -18.00 -35.67 -8.46
N TRP A 218 -18.34 -35.20 -7.27
CA TRP A 218 -17.58 -34.17 -6.59
C TRP A 218 -17.64 -34.34 -5.07
N LYS A 219 -16.50 -34.11 -4.41
CA LYS A 219 -16.32 -34.38 -2.98
C LYS A 219 -15.44 -33.33 -2.31
N ILE A 220 -15.53 -33.20 -1.00
CA ILE A 220 -14.59 -32.40 -0.20
C ILE A 220 -13.49 -33.31 0.33
N TYR A 221 -12.26 -33.00 -0.05
CA TYR A 221 -11.04 -33.65 0.40
C TYR A 221 -10.27 -32.76 1.39
N VAL A 222 -9.35 -33.40 2.09
CA VAL A 222 -8.50 -32.75 3.08
C VAL A 222 -7.02 -33.13 2.88
N THR A 223 -6.11 -32.20 3.12
CA THR A 223 -4.65 -32.45 3.07
C THR A 223 -4.15 -33.21 4.30
N ASP A 224 -2.96 -33.81 4.21
CA ASP A 224 -2.27 -34.37 5.39
C ASP A 224 -1.64 -33.27 6.28
N ILE A 225 -1.35 -33.59 7.54
CA ILE A 225 -0.89 -32.67 8.61
C ILE A 225 0.60 -32.30 8.45
N PHE A 226 1.41 -33.12 7.78
CA PHE A 226 2.86 -32.98 7.71
C PHE A 226 3.40 -32.29 6.44
N GLU A 227 2.54 -31.85 5.52
CA GLU A 227 2.99 -31.22 4.26
C GLU A 227 3.30 -29.72 4.41
N SER A 228 4.55 -29.34 4.12
CA SER A 228 5.02 -27.95 4.19
C SER A 228 4.39 -27.04 3.13
N GLU A 229 4.17 -25.75 3.44
CA GLU A 229 3.60 -24.77 2.49
C GLU A 229 4.42 -24.59 1.20
N ALA A 230 5.72 -24.90 1.22
CA ALA A 230 6.60 -24.78 0.06
C ALA A 230 6.42 -25.88 -1.01
N GLN A 231 5.82 -27.03 -0.67
CA GLN A 231 5.50 -28.12 -1.61
C GLN A 231 4.08 -28.03 -2.18
N ASN A 232 3.31 -27.00 -1.78
CA ASN A 232 1.87 -26.88 -1.98
C ASN A 232 1.48 -25.97 -3.16
N ALA A 233 1.78 -26.36 -4.41
CA ALA A 233 1.06 -25.77 -5.54
C ALA A 233 -0.44 -26.12 -5.38
N GLU A 234 -1.30 -25.12 -5.21
CA GLU A 234 -2.74 -25.33 -4.92
C GLU A 234 -3.48 -26.12 -6.02
N GLU A 235 -2.92 -26.14 -7.23
CA GLU A 235 -3.45 -26.82 -8.41
C GLU A 235 -3.10 -28.31 -8.48
N ASN A 236 -2.15 -28.80 -7.67
CA ASN A 236 -1.79 -30.22 -7.68
C ASN A 236 -2.76 -31.01 -6.80
N CYS A 237 -3.72 -31.66 -7.43
CA CYS A 237 -4.74 -32.47 -6.76
C CYS A 237 -4.21 -33.81 -6.22
N ASN A 238 -3.04 -34.28 -6.68
CA ASN A 238 -2.52 -35.61 -6.34
C ASN A 238 -2.11 -35.77 -4.86
N LYS A 239 -1.98 -34.66 -4.12
CA LYS A 239 -1.72 -34.67 -2.67
C LYS A 239 -2.96 -35.01 -1.83
N LEU A 240 -4.15 -34.93 -2.42
CA LEU A 240 -5.41 -35.14 -1.73
C LEU A 240 -5.67 -36.64 -1.60
N GLN A 241 -5.66 -37.14 -0.36
CA GLN A 241 -5.75 -38.58 -0.09
C GLN A 241 -7.03 -38.98 0.66
N LEU A 242 -7.59 -38.09 1.47
CA LEU A 242 -8.70 -38.40 2.37
C LEU A 242 -9.90 -37.51 2.08
N VAL A 243 -11.08 -38.13 1.99
CA VAL A 243 -12.36 -37.42 2.03
C VAL A 243 -12.53 -36.81 3.42
N PHE A 244 -13.05 -35.59 3.48
CA PHE A 244 -13.28 -34.89 4.74
C PHE A 244 -14.33 -35.62 5.58
N ASP A 245 -13.90 -36.22 6.69
CA ASP A 245 -14.74 -36.99 7.61
C ASP A 245 -14.37 -36.75 9.08
N PRO A 246 -14.68 -35.57 9.65
CA PRO A 246 -14.30 -35.22 11.01
C PRO A 246 -14.98 -36.10 12.08
N GLN A 247 -16.09 -36.77 11.73
CA GLN A 247 -16.83 -37.66 12.63
C GLN A 247 -16.52 -39.15 12.38
N ASN A 248 -15.59 -39.47 11.48
CA ASN A 248 -15.19 -40.84 11.13
C ASN A 248 -16.38 -41.77 10.84
N ARG A 249 -17.35 -41.29 10.05
CA ARG A 249 -18.56 -42.01 9.64
C ARG A 249 -18.27 -43.11 8.61
N GLY A 250 -17.10 -43.08 7.97
CA GLY A 250 -16.66 -44.08 7.01
C GLY A 250 -16.99 -43.74 5.55
N ALA A 251 -16.42 -44.50 4.62
CA ALA A 251 -16.52 -44.24 3.18
C ALA A 251 -17.97 -44.26 2.67
N GLY A 252 -18.36 -43.23 1.91
CA GLY A 252 -19.72 -43.06 1.39
C GLY A 252 -20.68 -42.37 2.37
N ASN A 253 -20.31 -42.25 3.65
CA ASN A 253 -21.09 -41.58 4.69
C ASN A 253 -20.36 -40.35 5.28
N ALA A 254 -19.18 -40.02 4.76
CA ALA A 254 -18.39 -38.89 5.21
C ALA A 254 -19.10 -37.57 4.91
N ILE A 255 -18.85 -36.54 5.71
CA ILE A 255 -19.44 -35.22 5.42
C ILE A 255 -18.95 -34.66 4.08
N GLY A 256 -17.74 -35.03 3.65
CA GLY A 256 -17.18 -34.69 2.35
C GLY A 256 -17.76 -35.44 1.15
N ASP A 257 -18.51 -36.53 1.35
CA ASP A 257 -19.26 -37.23 0.28
C ASP A 257 -20.54 -36.44 -0.07
N ILE A 258 -20.37 -35.29 -0.73
CA ILE A 258 -21.45 -34.32 -1.01
C ILE A 258 -22.34 -34.78 -2.16
N ASP A 259 -21.75 -35.33 -3.22
CA ASP A 259 -22.46 -35.80 -4.42
C ASP A 259 -23.59 -36.78 -4.10
N GLY A 260 -23.34 -37.73 -3.18
CA GLY A 260 -24.36 -38.69 -2.77
C GLY A 260 -25.55 -38.07 -2.01
N ARG A 261 -25.40 -36.83 -1.49
CA ARG A 261 -26.45 -36.12 -0.76
C ARG A 261 -27.19 -35.10 -1.61
N VAL A 262 -26.47 -34.29 -2.37
CA VAL A 262 -27.06 -33.17 -3.13
C VAL A 262 -27.12 -33.42 -4.65
N GLY A 263 -26.51 -34.50 -5.12
CA GLY A 263 -26.47 -34.88 -6.53
C GLY A 263 -25.18 -34.48 -7.27
N PRO A 264 -25.06 -34.85 -8.56
CA PRO A 264 -23.88 -34.57 -9.36
C PRO A 264 -23.76 -33.10 -9.74
N LEU A 265 -22.52 -32.66 -9.95
CA LEU A 265 -22.19 -31.31 -10.39
C LEU A 265 -22.25 -31.21 -11.91
N ARG A 266 -22.94 -30.20 -12.44
CA ARG A 266 -23.01 -29.92 -13.87
C ARG A 266 -22.00 -28.85 -14.25
N ILE A 267 -21.19 -29.14 -15.26
CA ILE A 267 -20.18 -28.23 -15.79
C ILE A 267 -20.55 -27.90 -17.23
N THR A 268 -20.71 -26.61 -17.50
CA THR A 268 -21.15 -26.12 -18.82
C THR A 268 -20.08 -26.40 -19.88
N THR A 269 -20.48 -26.97 -21.03
CA THR A 269 -19.54 -27.29 -22.13
C THR A 269 -19.19 -26.07 -23.00
N ASN A 270 -20.12 -25.12 -23.14
CA ASN A 270 -19.93 -23.87 -23.87
C ASN A 270 -20.61 -22.68 -23.17
N ALA A 271 -19.84 -21.96 -22.35
CA ALA A 271 -20.30 -20.83 -21.53
C ALA A 271 -20.91 -19.65 -22.30
N ARG A 272 -20.71 -19.58 -23.62
CA ARG A 272 -21.21 -18.50 -24.48
C ARG A 272 -22.58 -18.77 -25.06
N GLN A 273 -22.96 -20.04 -25.17
CA GLN A 273 -24.28 -20.41 -25.66
C GLN A 273 -25.27 -20.47 -24.51
N ASN A 274 -24.96 -21.27 -23.49
CA ASN A 274 -25.79 -21.45 -22.31
C ASN A 274 -24.92 -21.38 -21.06
N GLN A 275 -25.47 -20.92 -19.94
CA GLN A 275 -24.88 -21.05 -18.61
C GLN A 275 -25.84 -21.85 -17.74
N TYR A 276 -25.31 -22.78 -16.95
CA TYR A 276 -26.11 -23.62 -16.06
C TYR A 276 -25.68 -23.42 -14.60
N PRO A 277 -25.94 -22.23 -14.01
CA PRO A 277 -25.74 -22.05 -12.58
C PRO A 277 -26.66 -23.01 -11.80
N GLN A 278 -26.17 -23.55 -10.69
CA GLN A 278 -26.93 -24.48 -9.85
C GLN A 278 -26.91 -24.01 -8.38
N LEU A 279 -27.99 -24.29 -7.67
CA LEU A 279 -28.07 -24.13 -6.22
C LEU A 279 -28.40 -25.47 -5.59
N PHE A 280 -27.56 -25.90 -4.65
CA PHE A 280 -27.78 -27.07 -3.83
C PHE A 280 -28.07 -26.66 -2.38
N HIS A 281 -28.87 -27.48 -1.71
CA HIS A 281 -29.21 -27.34 -0.29
C HIS A 281 -28.64 -28.53 0.48
N ASP A 282 -27.79 -28.28 1.48
CA ASP A 282 -27.25 -29.32 2.36
C ASP A 282 -27.50 -28.95 3.83
N HIS A 283 -28.39 -29.69 4.50
CA HIS A 283 -28.74 -29.49 5.91
C HIS A 283 -27.74 -30.13 6.89
N LYS A 284 -26.74 -30.86 6.40
CA LYS A 284 -25.73 -31.56 7.23
C LYS A 284 -24.35 -30.90 7.14
N LEU A 285 -24.03 -30.28 6.01
CA LEU A 285 -22.72 -29.68 5.80
C LEU A 285 -22.54 -28.46 6.70
N VAL A 286 -21.57 -28.53 7.62
CA VAL A 286 -21.14 -27.40 8.44
C VAL A 286 -19.65 -27.20 8.19
N LEU A 287 -19.28 -26.05 7.65
CA LEU A 287 -17.89 -25.65 7.50
C LEU A 287 -17.56 -24.66 8.62
N LEU A 288 -16.86 -25.11 9.67
CA LEU A 288 -16.50 -24.17 10.73
C LEU A 288 -15.40 -23.23 10.22
N PRO A 289 -15.43 -21.93 10.57
CA PRO A 289 -14.34 -21.02 10.21
C PRO A 289 -12.97 -21.54 10.67
N SER A 290 -12.89 -22.26 11.80
CA SER A 290 -11.67 -22.93 12.26
C SER A 290 -11.14 -23.98 11.28
N ASP A 291 -12.01 -24.68 10.55
CA ASP A 291 -11.61 -25.69 9.56
C ASP A 291 -11.04 -25.04 8.29
N LEU A 292 -11.37 -23.77 8.07
CA LEU A 292 -10.92 -22.99 6.90
C LEU A 292 -9.69 -22.12 7.21
N TYR A 293 -9.49 -21.73 8.47
CA TYR A 293 -8.41 -20.84 8.93
C TYR A 293 -7.33 -21.50 9.79
N GLY A 294 -7.60 -22.67 10.36
CA GLY A 294 -6.70 -23.31 11.31
C GLY A 294 -5.36 -23.74 10.68
N PRO A 295 -4.29 -23.92 11.48
CA PRO A 295 -3.03 -24.50 11.03
C PRO A 295 -3.16 -25.99 10.65
N SER A 296 -4.34 -26.58 10.85
CA SER A 296 -4.71 -27.93 10.47
C SER A 296 -4.88 -28.09 8.95
N ARG A 297 -4.86 -29.35 8.50
CA ARG A 297 -5.59 -29.92 7.36
C ARG A 297 -6.47 -28.93 6.55
N LYS A 298 -6.07 -28.60 5.32
CA LYS A 298 -6.77 -27.66 4.40
C LYS A 298 -7.84 -28.38 3.58
N LEU A 299 -9.02 -27.76 3.39
CA LEU A 299 -10.15 -28.34 2.63
C LEU A 299 -10.12 -27.97 1.14
N TYR A 300 -10.44 -28.94 0.28
CA TYR A 300 -10.47 -28.81 -1.17
C TYR A 300 -11.74 -29.44 -1.74
N VAL A 301 -12.38 -28.80 -2.71
CA VAL A 301 -13.35 -29.48 -3.57
C VAL A 301 -12.60 -30.21 -4.67
N VAL A 302 -12.93 -31.48 -4.88
CA VAL A 302 -12.40 -32.31 -5.96
C VAL A 302 -13.54 -32.68 -6.90
N VAL A 303 -13.31 -32.48 -8.19
CA VAL A 303 -14.20 -32.86 -9.28
C VAL A 303 -13.56 -34.03 -10.01
N PHE A 304 -14.30 -35.11 -10.21
CA PHE A 304 -13.81 -36.33 -10.85
C PHE A 304 -14.02 -36.31 -12.36
N ASP A 305 -13.16 -37.02 -13.10
CA ASP A 305 -13.34 -37.21 -14.53
C ASP A 305 -14.58 -38.11 -14.80
N PRO A 306 -15.46 -37.74 -15.73
CA PRO A 306 -16.71 -38.46 -15.96
C PRO A 306 -16.48 -39.80 -16.68
N THR A 307 -15.34 -39.96 -17.34
CA THR A 307 -14.94 -41.19 -18.06
C THR A 307 -14.02 -42.08 -17.23
N HIS A 308 -13.21 -41.49 -16.35
CA HIS A 308 -12.26 -42.18 -15.48
C HIS A 308 -12.55 -41.82 -14.01
N PRO A 309 -13.51 -42.51 -13.35
CA PRO A 309 -14.01 -42.12 -12.03
C PRO A 309 -12.97 -42.19 -10.90
N ASP A 310 -11.83 -42.87 -11.11
CA ASP A 310 -10.71 -42.93 -10.17
C ASP A 310 -9.74 -41.73 -10.30
N THR A 311 -9.97 -40.84 -11.26
CA THR A 311 -9.07 -39.72 -11.57
C THR A 311 -9.72 -38.37 -11.27
N PHE A 312 -8.92 -37.44 -10.75
CA PHE A 312 -9.35 -36.08 -10.50
C PHE A 312 -9.29 -35.28 -11.81
N LEU A 313 -10.41 -34.68 -12.20
CA LEU A 313 -10.44 -33.69 -13.29
C LEU A 313 -9.81 -32.38 -12.83
N ALA A 314 -10.21 -31.90 -11.66
CA ALA A 314 -9.77 -30.63 -11.09
C ALA A 314 -10.00 -30.60 -9.57
N CYS A 315 -9.28 -29.70 -8.88
CA CYS A 315 -9.54 -29.41 -7.48
C CYS A 315 -9.34 -27.93 -7.19
N ALA A 316 -10.02 -27.43 -6.15
CA ALA A 316 -9.91 -26.06 -5.70
C ALA A 316 -10.00 -25.98 -4.17
N LYS A 317 -9.10 -25.21 -3.56
CA LYS A 317 -9.12 -24.95 -2.10
C LYS A 317 -10.37 -24.17 -1.72
N ILE A 318 -11.06 -24.60 -0.66
CA ILE A 318 -12.18 -23.86 -0.06
C ILE A 318 -11.59 -22.76 0.84
N ARG A 319 -11.91 -21.50 0.56
CA ARG A 319 -11.42 -20.34 1.30
C ARG A 319 -12.58 -19.56 1.88
N HIS A 320 -12.55 -19.29 3.19
CA HIS A 320 -13.54 -18.40 3.80
C HIS A 320 -13.35 -16.98 3.27
N GLN A 321 -14.42 -16.40 2.75
CA GLN A 321 -14.48 -15.05 2.22
C GLN A 321 -14.78 -14.09 3.37
N LYS A 322 -13.80 -13.24 3.70
CA LYS A 322 -13.99 -12.20 4.73
C LYS A 322 -14.78 -11.03 4.14
N PRO A 323 -15.61 -10.35 4.94
CA PRO A 323 -16.18 -9.06 4.55
C PRO A 323 -15.07 -8.10 4.08
N ARG A 324 -15.30 -7.43 2.96
CA ARG A 324 -14.40 -6.40 2.45
C ARG A 324 -14.77 -5.07 3.11
N THR A 325 -13.78 -4.39 3.67
CA THR A 325 -13.93 -3.03 4.22
C THR A 325 -12.98 -2.08 3.50
N ALA A 326 -13.52 -0.96 3.04
CA ALA A 326 -12.75 0.15 2.51
C ALA A 326 -13.05 1.42 3.33
N ARG A 327 -12.09 2.34 3.41
CA ARG A 327 -12.25 3.61 4.11
C ARG A 327 -11.60 4.73 3.30
N ALA A 328 -12.33 5.82 3.13
CA ALA A 328 -11.82 7.08 2.60
C ALA A 328 -11.65 8.05 3.77
N LEU A 329 -10.40 8.32 4.17
CA LEU A 329 -10.08 9.34 5.16
C LEU A 329 -9.83 10.67 4.45
N VAL A 330 -10.50 11.72 4.90
CA VAL A 330 -10.32 13.09 4.41
C VAL A 330 -9.88 13.96 5.57
N ASP A 331 -8.74 14.61 5.38
CA ASP A 331 -8.18 15.57 6.33
C ASP A 331 -7.55 16.69 5.51
N GLY A 332 -8.30 17.77 5.27
CA GLY A 332 -7.89 18.85 4.38
C GLY A 332 -8.85 20.06 4.40
N GLY A 333 -8.37 21.25 4.09
CA GLY A 333 -9.20 22.45 3.92
C GLY A 333 -10.04 22.84 5.15
N GLY A 334 -9.58 22.51 6.36
CA GLY A 334 -10.27 22.73 7.63
C GLY A 334 -11.34 21.70 7.99
N MET A 335 -11.53 20.65 7.18
CA MET A 335 -12.43 19.53 7.47
C MET A 335 -11.66 18.27 7.85
N ARG A 336 -12.30 17.41 8.65
CA ARG A 336 -11.81 16.07 8.98
C ARG A 336 -12.98 15.10 9.02
N GLY A 337 -12.77 13.90 8.51
CA GLY A 337 -13.77 12.85 8.55
C GLY A 337 -13.38 11.62 7.77
N ASP A 338 -14.23 10.61 7.81
CA ASP A 338 -14.09 9.43 6.99
C ASP A 338 -15.42 8.83 6.55
N MET A 339 -15.34 8.11 5.43
CA MET A 339 -16.42 7.27 4.95
C MET A 339 -15.95 5.82 4.87
N ARG A 340 -16.60 4.94 5.63
CA ARG A 340 -16.32 3.51 5.67
C ARG A 340 -17.35 2.75 4.84
N PHE A 341 -16.88 1.94 3.91
CA PHE A 341 -17.67 1.05 3.07
C PHE A 341 -17.46 -0.39 3.53
N THR A 342 -18.52 -1.16 3.71
CA THR A 342 -18.45 -2.56 4.12
C THR A 342 -19.37 -3.40 3.25
N GLN A 343 -18.81 -4.36 2.54
CA GLN A 343 -19.57 -5.34 1.76
C GLN A 343 -19.26 -6.73 2.30
N ARG A 344 -20.28 -7.38 2.87
CA ARG A 344 -20.13 -8.69 3.53
C ARG A 344 -19.81 -9.80 2.52
N SER A 345 -20.50 -9.78 1.38
CA SER A 345 -20.20 -10.63 0.23
C SER A 345 -20.60 -9.97 -1.09
N ARG A 346 -20.19 -10.56 -2.21
CA ARG A 346 -20.64 -10.12 -3.55
C ARG A 346 -22.15 -10.23 -3.77
N PHE A 347 -22.86 -11.00 -2.93
CA PHE A 347 -24.31 -11.21 -3.02
C PHE A 347 -25.11 -10.26 -2.13
N GLU A 348 -24.46 -9.25 -1.53
CA GLU A 348 -25.09 -8.28 -0.64
C GLU A 348 -24.78 -6.83 -1.04
N PRO A 349 -25.69 -5.88 -0.72
CA PRO A 349 -25.43 -4.46 -0.83
C PRO A 349 -24.24 -3.99 0.00
N THR A 350 -23.70 -2.82 -0.35
CA THR A 350 -22.62 -2.19 0.39
C THR A 350 -23.19 -1.28 1.46
N TRP A 351 -22.74 -1.47 2.70
CA TRP A 351 -23.05 -0.59 3.83
C TRP A 351 -22.05 0.55 3.92
N ILE A 352 -22.53 1.74 4.23
CA ILE A 352 -21.76 2.98 4.25
C ILE A 352 -21.96 3.65 5.61
N GLN A 353 -20.86 3.96 6.28
CA GLN A 353 -20.85 4.75 7.50
C GLN A 353 -20.08 6.03 7.23
N ALA A 354 -20.75 7.18 7.33
CA ALA A 354 -20.16 8.49 7.07
C ALA A 354 -20.03 9.29 8.38
N SER A 355 -18.87 9.90 8.59
CA SER A 355 -18.61 10.82 9.69
C SER A 355 -17.72 11.95 9.22
N PHE A 356 -18.27 13.16 9.12
CA PHE A 356 -17.53 14.34 8.69
C PHE A 356 -17.87 15.54 9.58
N GLY A 357 -16.93 16.47 9.69
CA GLY A 357 -17.09 17.73 10.39
C GLY A 357 -15.92 18.67 10.16
N ALA A 358 -15.93 19.79 10.87
CA ALA A 358 -14.78 20.68 10.97
C ALA A 358 -13.65 20.00 11.76
N ALA A 359 -12.40 20.26 11.37
CA ALA A 359 -11.24 19.65 12.03
C ALA A 359 -11.12 20.01 13.53
N SER A 360 -11.61 21.20 13.92
CA SER A 360 -11.65 21.65 15.32
C SER A 360 -12.73 20.96 16.15
N ASN A 361 -13.71 20.33 15.49
CA ASN A 361 -14.90 19.74 16.07
C ASN A 361 -15.73 20.70 16.97
N GLU A 362 -15.59 22.00 16.77
CA GLU A 362 -16.41 23.01 17.44
C GLU A 362 -17.81 23.08 16.81
N SER A 363 -18.85 23.24 17.64
CA SER A 363 -20.24 23.27 17.16
C SER A 363 -20.49 24.34 16.08
N ALA A 364 -19.95 25.56 16.24
CA ALA A 364 -20.10 26.62 15.24
C ALA A 364 -19.38 26.30 13.92
N ALA A 365 -18.19 25.69 14.00
CA ALA A 365 -17.42 25.28 12.83
C ALA A 365 -18.10 24.12 12.08
N ASN A 366 -18.67 23.16 12.81
CA ASN A 366 -19.46 22.07 12.25
C ASN A 366 -20.73 22.57 11.52
N ILE A 367 -21.40 23.59 12.06
CA ILE A 367 -22.53 24.25 11.39
C ILE A 367 -22.07 24.92 10.09
N ASN A 368 -20.92 25.60 10.08
CA ASN A 368 -20.38 26.21 8.86
C ASN A 368 -20.00 25.14 7.84
N TYR A 369 -19.40 24.03 8.29
CA TYR A 369 -19.13 22.87 7.45
C TYR A 369 -20.40 22.36 6.75
N ALA A 370 -21.47 22.14 7.52
CA ALA A 370 -22.73 21.65 6.98
C ALA A 370 -23.40 22.65 6.02
N LYS A 371 -23.18 23.97 6.18
CA LYS A 371 -23.66 24.98 5.22
C LYS A 371 -22.88 24.96 3.90
N ASP A 372 -21.59 24.63 3.95
CA ASP A 372 -20.68 24.78 2.81
C ASP A 372 -20.52 23.50 1.99
N VAL A 373 -20.71 22.33 2.60
CA VAL A 373 -20.66 21.05 1.88
C VAL A 373 -21.74 20.99 0.79
N SER A 374 -21.35 20.58 -0.43
CA SER A 374 -22.26 20.47 -1.57
C SER A 374 -22.49 19.03 -2.03
N SER A 375 -21.43 18.22 -2.16
CA SER A 375 -21.56 16.83 -2.58
C SER A 375 -20.37 15.95 -2.20
N PHE A 376 -20.59 14.63 -2.15
CA PHE A 376 -19.61 13.58 -1.92
C PHE A 376 -19.52 12.68 -3.15
N ARG A 377 -18.29 12.45 -3.63
CA ARG A 377 -18.05 11.77 -4.90
C ARG A 377 -16.87 10.80 -4.79
N ILE A 378 -17.00 9.64 -5.41
CA ILE A 378 -15.87 8.76 -5.75
C ILE A 378 -15.51 9.04 -7.21
N ASN A 379 -14.26 9.37 -7.45
CA ASN A 379 -13.78 9.73 -8.77
C ASN A 379 -13.19 8.51 -9.50
N GLN A 380 -12.95 8.65 -10.80
CA GLN A 380 -12.50 7.55 -11.65
C GLN A 380 -11.05 7.13 -11.37
N LEU A 381 -10.16 8.03 -10.97
CA LEU A 381 -8.73 7.78 -10.84
C LEU A 381 -8.27 7.93 -9.39
N PRO A 382 -7.14 7.30 -9.00
CA PRO A 382 -6.45 7.70 -7.77
C PRO A 382 -5.97 9.15 -7.85
N LEU A 383 -5.66 9.76 -6.71
CA LEU A 383 -4.99 11.07 -6.69
C LEU A 383 -3.57 10.94 -7.29
N GLU A 384 -3.09 12.00 -7.94
CA GLU A 384 -1.74 12.00 -8.51
C GLU A 384 -0.69 12.03 -7.40
N ALA A 385 0.24 11.08 -7.46
CA ALA A 385 1.28 10.83 -6.47
C ALA A 385 2.16 12.05 -6.13
N TYR A 386 2.45 12.87 -7.14
CA TYR A 386 3.43 13.95 -7.10
C TYR A 386 2.84 15.26 -7.63
N ALA A 387 1.55 15.49 -7.40
CA ALA A 387 0.89 16.68 -7.91
C ALA A 387 1.51 17.96 -7.31
N GLY A 388 1.58 19.01 -8.14
CA GLY A 388 2.01 20.35 -7.76
C GLY A 388 1.03 21.08 -6.81
N PRO A 389 0.96 22.43 -6.84
CA PRO A 389 0.32 23.23 -5.79
C PRO A 389 -1.11 22.80 -5.40
N GLU A 390 -1.43 22.97 -4.12
CA GLU A 390 -2.57 22.33 -3.42
C GLU A 390 -3.94 22.50 -4.09
N GLU A 391 -4.18 23.60 -4.80
CA GLU A 391 -5.47 23.91 -5.42
C GLU A 391 -5.91 22.88 -6.47
N ARG A 392 -4.97 22.21 -7.15
CA ARG A 392 -5.29 21.24 -8.22
C ARG A 392 -5.22 19.78 -7.78
N TYR A 393 -4.74 19.50 -6.57
CA TYR A 393 -4.49 18.12 -6.13
C TYR A 393 -5.75 17.24 -6.22
N CYS A 394 -6.88 17.70 -5.70
CA CYS A 394 -8.13 16.94 -5.74
C CYS A 394 -8.74 16.80 -7.14
N LEU A 395 -8.38 17.68 -8.08
CA LEU A 395 -8.83 17.59 -9.48
C LEU A 395 -8.16 16.42 -10.22
N THR A 396 -7.00 15.97 -9.75
CA THR A 396 -6.27 14.84 -10.37
C THR A 396 -7.05 13.52 -10.28
N GLY A 397 -8.01 13.38 -9.36
CA GLY A 397 -8.90 12.22 -9.29
C GLY A 397 -9.81 12.03 -10.52
N GLY A 398 -9.93 13.06 -11.36
CA GLY A 398 -10.78 13.04 -12.56
C GLY A 398 -12.27 13.19 -12.24
N GLY A 399 -13.12 12.85 -13.21
CA GLY A 399 -14.58 12.92 -13.07
C GLY A 399 -15.15 11.87 -12.10
N VAL A 400 -16.46 11.96 -11.84
CA VAL A 400 -17.19 10.95 -11.03
C VAL A 400 -17.08 9.59 -11.70
N PHE A 401 -16.84 8.53 -10.91
CA PHE A 401 -16.77 7.18 -11.43
C PHE A 401 -18.13 6.74 -12.00
N ASN A 402 -18.20 6.57 -13.32
CA ASN A 402 -19.45 6.35 -14.06
C ASN A 402 -19.32 5.21 -15.10
N PRO A 403 -19.14 3.95 -14.67
CA PRO A 403 -19.04 2.81 -15.59
C PRO A 403 -20.35 2.53 -16.35
N THR A 404 -21.49 3.03 -15.86
CA THR A 404 -22.81 2.88 -16.49
C THR A 404 -23.10 3.93 -17.56
N GLY A 405 -22.22 4.92 -17.75
CA GLY A 405 -22.36 5.92 -18.81
C GLY A 405 -23.58 6.85 -18.66
N ILE A 406 -24.06 7.08 -17.43
CA ILE A 406 -25.21 7.94 -17.16
C ILE A 406 -24.87 9.39 -17.52
N ALA A 407 -25.68 10.03 -18.39
CA ALA A 407 -25.46 11.41 -18.79
C ALA A 407 -26.04 12.38 -17.74
N GLU A 408 -25.40 13.55 -17.58
CA GLU A 408 -25.79 14.55 -16.57
C GLU A 408 -27.25 15.03 -16.73
N LYS A 409 -27.76 15.09 -17.97
CA LYS A 409 -29.15 15.47 -18.28
C LYS A 409 -30.20 14.46 -17.77
N ASP A 410 -29.79 13.21 -17.59
CA ASP A 410 -30.67 12.10 -17.21
C ASP A 410 -30.63 11.88 -15.68
N LYS A 411 -29.75 12.61 -14.98
CA LYS A 411 -29.57 12.54 -13.53
C LYS A 411 -30.68 13.33 -12.81
N PRO A 412 -31.47 12.69 -11.93
CA PRO A 412 -32.43 13.41 -11.09
C PRO A 412 -31.73 14.25 -10.01
N PRO A 413 -32.41 15.25 -9.41
CA PRO A 413 -31.85 16.00 -8.27
C PRO A 413 -31.41 15.08 -7.13
N PRO A 414 -30.36 15.40 -6.35
CA PRO A 414 -29.82 14.49 -5.34
C PRO A 414 -30.86 14.02 -4.32
N GLY A 415 -30.94 12.71 -4.09
CA GLY A 415 -31.91 12.08 -3.19
C GLY A 415 -33.29 11.80 -3.79
N TYR A 416 -33.62 12.33 -4.98
CA TYR A 416 -34.95 12.19 -5.58
C TYR A 416 -35.09 10.99 -6.52
N GLY A 417 -33.99 10.45 -7.06
CA GLY A 417 -33.98 9.23 -7.87
C GLY A 417 -33.68 7.97 -7.08
N THR A 418 -33.74 6.81 -7.74
CA THR A 418 -33.21 5.53 -7.26
C THR A 418 -31.71 5.41 -7.56
N GLN A 419 -31.02 4.50 -6.87
CA GLN A 419 -29.56 4.40 -6.91
C GLN A 419 -29.00 4.03 -8.30
N ASP A 420 -29.77 3.35 -9.14
CA ASP A 420 -29.44 3.03 -10.54
C ASP A 420 -29.43 4.24 -11.48
N GLN A 421 -30.05 5.36 -11.09
CA GLN A 421 -30.16 6.57 -11.92
C GLN A 421 -28.99 7.53 -11.76
N TYR A 422 -28.04 7.21 -10.87
CA TYR A 422 -26.85 8.01 -10.61
C TYR A 422 -25.58 7.23 -11.00
N PRO A 423 -24.52 7.93 -11.43
CA PRO A 423 -23.20 7.32 -11.58
C PRO A 423 -22.79 6.54 -10.34
N VAL A 424 -22.08 5.43 -10.50
CA VAL A 424 -21.66 4.55 -9.38
C VAL A 424 -21.00 5.35 -8.25
N GLY A 425 -20.15 6.34 -8.57
CA GLY A 425 -19.46 7.18 -7.61
C GLY A 425 -20.22 8.41 -7.09
N ASP A 426 -21.45 8.68 -7.51
CA ASP A 426 -22.23 9.85 -7.04
C ASP A 426 -22.98 9.54 -5.73
N LEU A 427 -22.30 9.70 -4.60
CA LEU A 427 -22.81 9.31 -3.29
C LEU A 427 -23.89 10.27 -2.79
N SER A 428 -23.73 11.57 -3.00
CA SER A 428 -24.76 12.55 -2.63
C SER A 428 -26.04 12.33 -3.43
N GLY A 429 -25.93 12.05 -4.73
CA GLY A 429 -27.08 11.70 -5.56
C GLY A 429 -27.88 10.54 -4.98
N LYS A 430 -27.19 9.49 -4.54
CA LYS A 430 -27.77 8.23 -4.09
C LYS A 430 -28.25 8.20 -2.64
N LEU A 431 -27.64 8.98 -1.73
CA LEU A 431 -27.79 8.80 -0.28
C LEU A 431 -28.51 9.96 0.42
N LEU A 432 -28.58 11.15 -0.18
CA LEU A 432 -29.22 12.30 0.47
C LEU A 432 -30.72 12.02 0.71
N ASN A 433 -31.19 12.27 1.93
CA ASN A 433 -32.57 12.03 2.37
C ASN A 433 -33.07 10.57 2.19
N ARG A 434 -32.16 9.60 2.06
CA ARG A 434 -32.45 8.16 1.98
C ARG A 434 -32.12 7.43 3.28
N ASN A 435 -32.52 6.16 3.36
CA ASN A 435 -32.22 5.26 4.47
C ASN A 435 -32.74 5.75 5.85
N LYS A 436 -33.88 6.47 5.90
CA LYS A 436 -34.40 7.18 7.08
C LYS A 436 -34.56 6.37 8.38
N LYS A 437 -34.62 5.04 8.30
CA LYS A 437 -34.68 4.13 9.47
C LYS A 437 -33.33 3.93 10.15
N GLU A 438 -32.25 4.20 9.42
CA GLU A 438 -30.90 4.07 9.92
C GLU A 438 -30.52 5.29 10.77
N SER A 439 -29.53 5.11 11.64
CA SER A 439 -29.09 6.19 12.53
C SER A 439 -28.34 7.27 11.75
N HIS A 440 -28.83 8.50 11.80
CA HIS A 440 -28.19 9.67 11.20
C HIS A 440 -27.87 10.75 12.25
N SER A 441 -26.80 11.52 12.01
CA SER A 441 -26.30 12.54 12.94
C SER A 441 -25.92 13.83 12.22
N PHE A 442 -26.93 14.49 11.64
CA PHE A 442 -26.78 15.75 10.90
C PHE A 442 -26.55 16.95 11.83
N TYR A 443 -25.68 17.89 11.45
CA TYR A 443 -25.58 19.19 12.11
C TYR A 443 -26.69 20.15 11.64
N LEU A 444 -27.12 20.04 10.38
CA LEU A 444 -28.20 20.82 9.77
C LEU A 444 -29.17 19.89 9.01
N PRO A 445 -30.10 19.23 9.73
CA PRO A 445 -31.06 18.31 9.13
C PRO A 445 -31.91 18.98 8.05
N GLY A 446 -32.08 18.33 6.90
CA GLY A 446 -32.99 18.73 5.82
C GLY A 446 -32.63 20.03 5.06
N SER A 447 -31.53 20.69 5.42
CA SER A 447 -31.09 21.96 4.82
C SER A 447 -29.64 21.94 4.32
N SER A 448 -28.89 20.88 4.62
CA SER A 448 -27.53 20.65 4.15
C SER A 448 -27.45 19.46 3.19
N ALA A 449 -26.35 19.41 2.42
CA ALA A 449 -25.99 18.24 1.62
C ALA A 449 -25.03 17.30 2.38
N GLU A 450 -25.03 17.35 3.71
CA GLU A 450 -24.11 16.56 4.54
C GLU A 450 -24.53 15.07 4.58
N LEU A 451 -23.53 14.18 4.64
CA LEU A 451 -23.75 12.75 4.88
C LEU A 451 -23.16 12.38 6.23
N SER A 452 -23.99 11.86 7.13
CA SER A 452 -23.61 11.53 8.50
C SER A 452 -24.49 10.41 9.04
N GLY A 453 -23.88 9.29 9.43
CA GLY A 453 -24.58 8.10 9.91
C GLY A 453 -24.44 6.89 9.00
N LEU A 454 -25.41 5.99 9.08
CA LEU A 454 -25.41 4.69 8.40
C LEU A 454 -26.32 4.69 7.16
N TYR A 455 -25.85 4.11 6.07
CA TYR A 455 -26.57 3.98 4.81
C TYR A 455 -26.28 2.62 4.16
N TRP A 456 -27.07 2.25 3.15
CA TRP A 456 -26.79 1.12 2.27
C TRP A 456 -26.96 1.52 0.79
N ASP A 457 -26.14 0.94 -0.09
CA ASP A 457 -26.13 1.18 -1.54
C ASP A 457 -26.05 -0.14 -2.32
N THR A 458 -26.98 -0.31 -3.26
CA THR A 458 -27.15 -1.51 -4.11
C THR A 458 -26.40 -1.41 -5.45
N PHE A 459 -25.73 -0.30 -5.74
CA PHE A 459 -24.96 -0.02 -6.96
C PHE A 459 -23.56 0.54 -6.62
N LEU A 460 -22.96 0.10 -5.51
CA LEU A 460 -21.63 0.53 -5.06
C LEU A 460 -20.74 -0.67 -4.67
N PRO A 461 -20.26 -1.48 -5.63
CA PRO A 461 -19.52 -2.70 -5.34
C PRO A 461 -18.13 -2.43 -4.71
N LEU A 462 -17.71 -3.29 -3.78
CA LEU A 462 -16.31 -3.35 -3.27
C LEU A 462 -15.50 -4.49 -3.90
N GLN A 463 -16.14 -5.29 -4.75
CA GLN A 463 -15.55 -6.47 -5.41
C GLN A 463 -15.90 -6.46 -6.89
N GLY A 464 -15.11 -7.16 -7.71
CA GLY A 464 -15.28 -7.24 -9.15
C GLY A 464 -14.76 -6.02 -9.93
N PRO A 465 -14.99 -5.97 -11.25
CA PRO A 465 -14.33 -5.02 -12.16
C PRO A 465 -14.71 -3.55 -11.93
N ASN A 466 -15.88 -3.31 -11.32
CA ASN A 466 -16.39 -1.98 -11.01
C ASN A 466 -16.16 -1.56 -9.56
N ALA A 467 -15.29 -2.26 -8.81
CA ALA A 467 -15.01 -1.93 -7.42
C ALA A 467 -14.49 -0.48 -7.26
N ILE A 468 -14.87 0.14 -6.14
CA ILE A 468 -14.47 1.52 -5.81
C ILE A 468 -13.12 1.62 -5.09
N SER A 469 -12.52 0.50 -4.71
CA SER A 469 -11.22 0.44 -4.04
C SER A 469 -10.11 1.07 -4.89
N PHE A 470 -9.13 1.69 -4.24
CA PHE A 470 -7.97 2.38 -4.83
C PHE A 470 -8.28 3.65 -5.65
N ARG A 471 -9.55 4.04 -5.78
CA ARG A 471 -9.95 5.30 -6.40
C ARG A 471 -9.84 6.47 -5.41
N SER A 472 -9.91 7.71 -5.90
CA SER A 472 -10.01 8.87 -5.02
C SER A 472 -11.46 9.12 -4.58
N PHE A 473 -11.59 9.72 -3.41
CA PHE A 473 -12.82 10.25 -2.84
C PHE A 473 -12.66 11.75 -2.66
N SER A 474 -13.70 12.52 -3.00
CA SER A 474 -13.68 13.97 -2.89
C SER A 474 -14.97 14.52 -2.27
N VAL A 475 -14.80 15.53 -1.42
CA VAL A 475 -15.86 16.35 -0.86
C VAL A 475 -15.84 17.68 -1.59
N GLN A 476 -17.01 18.10 -2.08
CA GLN A 476 -17.21 19.34 -2.81
C GLN A 476 -17.79 20.41 -1.88
N ARG A 477 -17.51 21.68 -2.16
CA ARG A 477 -18.09 22.84 -1.47
C ARG A 477 -18.85 23.74 -2.42
N TYR A 478 -19.89 24.38 -1.91
CA TYR A 478 -20.56 25.49 -2.58
C TYR A 478 -19.65 26.71 -2.62
N ASN A 479 -19.45 27.23 -3.83
CA ASN A 479 -18.82 28.52 -4.05
C ASN A 479 -19.91 29.57 -4.26
N ARG A 480 -20.09 30.43 -3.24
CA ARG A 480 -21.12 31.48 -3.19
C ARG A 480 -20.56 32.88 -3.46
N THR A 481 -19.37 32.99 -4.05
CA THR A 481 -18.75 34.29 -4.40
C THR A 481 -19.66 35.15 -5.29
N LEU A 482 -20.47 34.52 -6.16
CA LEU A 482 -21.52 35.16 -6.93
C LEU A 482 -22.89 34.61 -6.48
N PRO A 483 -23.71 35.38 -5.74
CA PRO A 483 -25.00 34.92 -5.23
C PRO A 483 -25.99 34.48 -6.31
N THR A 484 -25.83 34.99 -7.54
CA THR A 484 -26.66 34.66 -8.70
C THR A 484 -26.23 33.38 -9.43
N ASN A 485 -25.03 32.86 -9.14
CA ASN A 485 -24.49 31.65 -9.78
C ASN A 485 -23.62 30.86 -8.79
N ILE A 486 -24.28 30.06 -7.94
CA ILE A 486 -23.60 29.18 -7.00
C ILE A 486 -22.99 28.02 -7.78
N THR A 487 -21.67 27.87 -7.70
CA THR A 487 -20.92 26.78 -8.36
C THR A 487 -20.41 25.77 -7.33
N GLU A 488 -19.98 24.59 -7.78
CA GLU A 488 -19.30 23.60 -6.92
C GLU A 488 -17.80 23.55 -7.24
N ALA A 489 -16.98 23.37 -6.21
CA ALA A 489 -15.54 23.15 -6.35
C ALA A 489 -15.04 22.10 -5.35
N PRO A 490 -13.95 21.37 -5.66
CA PRO A 490 -13.34 20.45 -4.71
C PRO A 490 -12.93 21.18 -3.44
N TRP A 491 -13.26 20.60 -2.30
CA TRP A 491 -12.89 21.13 -0.99
C TRP A 491 -11.74 20.32 -0.38
N ALA A 492 -11.92 19.01 -0.27
CA ALA A 492 -10.89 18.10 0.22
C ALA A 492 -11.05 16.71 -0.41
N CYS A 493 -10.00 15.90 -0.37
CA CYS A 493 -9.98 14.59 -0.99
C CYS A 493 -9.09 13.61 -0.23
N GLY A 494 -9.28 12.32 -0.52
CA GLY A 494 -8.49 11.22 0.00
C GLY A 494 -8.57 9.99 -0.91
N THR A 495 -7.92 8.89 -0.50
CA THR A 495 -7.92 7.62 -1.24
C THR A 495 -8.86 6.62 -0.58
N VAL A 496 -9.60 5.85 -1.38
CA VAL A 496 -10.41 4.71 -0.90
C VAL A 496 -9.48 3.52 -0.67
N ALA A 497 -8.97 3.38 0.55
CA ALA A 497 -8.02 2.33 0.93
C ALA A 497 -8.72 1.14 1.60
N LEU A 498 -8.15 -0.06 1.48
CA LEU A 498 -8.68 -1.28 2.11
C LEU A 498 -8.23 -1.41 3.58
N TYR A 499 -9.14 -1.83 4.43
CA TYR A 499 -8.92 -2.03 5.87
C TYR A 499 -9.36 -3.41 6.32
N GLU A 500 -8.72 -3.93 7.36
CA GLU A 500 -9.15 -5.16 8.01
C GLU A 500 -10.55 -4.98 8.62
N PHE A 501 -11.39 -6.00 8.49
CA PHE A 501 -12.75 -5.94 9.02
C PHE A 501 -12.74 -5.71 10.54
N ASN A 502 -13.43 -4.66 10.99
CA ASN A 502 -13.53 -4.23 12.40
C ASN A 502 -12.19 -3.89 13.06
N ARG A 503 -11.17 -3.54 12.27
CA ARG A 503 -9.86 -3.12 12.78
C ARG A 503 -9.41 -1.81 12.10
N PRO A 504 -8.63 -0.97 12.79
CA PRO A 504 -8.16 0.29 12.24
C PRO A 504 -6.94 0.12 11.32
N TYR A 505 -6.52 -1.11 11.01
CA TYR A 505 -5.32 -1.40 10.24
C TYR A 505 -5.63 -1.52 8.75
N GLN A 506 -4.79 -0.86 7.93
CA GLN A 506 -4.84 -1.03 6.48
C GLN A 506 -4.45 -2.46 6.10
N VAL A 507 -5.15 -3.02 5.11
CA VAL A 507 -4.76 -4.30 4.53
C VAL A 507 -3.41 -4.13 3.82
N PRO A 508 -2.43 -5.03 4.03
CA PRO A 508 -1.18 -5.01 3.30
C PRO A 508 -1.40 -5.24 1.79
N ILE A 509 -0.82 -4.38 0.96
CA ILE A 509 -0.92 -4.41 -0.50
C ILE A 509 0.45 -4.75 -1.09
N LEU A 510 0.49 -5.76 -1.96
CA LEU A 510 1.63 -6.02 -2.83
C LEU A 510 1.53 -5.11 -4.06
N THR A 511 2.59 -4.35 -4.34
CA THR A 511 2.65 -3.47 -5.51
C THR A 511 3.75 -3.92 -6.46
N ALA A 512 3.43 -3.99 -7.74
CA ALA A 512 4.39 -4.20 -8.82
C ALA A 512 4.40 -2.98 -9.75
N GLN A 513 5.52 -2.75 -10.42
CA GLN A 513 5.72 -1.62 -11.32
C GLN A 513 6.30 -2.07 -12.66
N VAL A 514 5.81 -1.44 -13.72
CA VAL A 514 6.42 -1.44 -15.04
C VAL A 514 6.88 -0.03 -15.34
N LEU A 515 8.13 0.10 -15.76
CA LEU A 515 8.75 1.37 -16.11
C LEU A 515 9.16 1.34 -17.58
N TYR A 516 8.52 2.16 -18.41
CA TYR A 516 8.95 2.37 -19.78
C TYR A 516 9.86 3.59 -19.86
N ARG A 517 10.97 3.41 -20.57
CA ARG A 517 11.99 4.45 -20.77
C ARG A 517 12.21 4.81 -22.24
N TYR A 518 11.96 3.86 -23.14
CA TYR A 518 12.06 4.03 -24.60
C TYR A 518 11.30 2.89 -25.31
N PRO A 519 10.68 3.10 -26.50
CA PRO A 519 10.42 4.38 -27.19
C PRO A 519 9.24 5.15 -26.60
N ILE A 520 8.60 4.61 -25.57
CA ILE A 520 7.60 5.31 -24.77
C ILE A 520 8.15 5.50 -23.37
N VAL A 521 7.68 6.54 -22.72
CA VAL A 521 8.03 6.89 -21.34
C VAL A 521 6.77 6.83 -20.52
N GLY A 522 6.81 6.04 -19.46
CA GLY A 522 5.62 5.84 -18.67
C GLY A 522 5.79 4.91 -17.50
N ARG A 523 4.79 4.95 -16.63
CA ARG A 523 4.75 4.17 -15.40
C ARG A 523 3.39 3.51 -15.25
N ILE A 524 3.41 2.21 -14.98
CA ILE A 524 2.23 1.40 -14.71
C ILE A 524 2.44 0.66 -13.40
N LEU A 525 1.40 0.62 -12.57
CA LEU A 525 1.41 -0.05 -11.28
C LEU A 525 0.32 -1.11 -11.22
N PHE A 526 0.65 -2.24 -10.62
CA PHE A 526 -0.29 -3.30 -10.29
C PHE A 526 -0.38 -3.41 -8.78
N ARG A 527 -1.59 -3.43 -8.23
CA ARG A 527 -1.81 -3.44 -6.77
C ARG A 527 -2.80 -4.54 -6.43
N GLN A 528 -2.37 -5.49 -5.59
CA GLN A 528 -3.17 -6.63 -5.14
C GLN A 528 -3.02 -6.79 -3.62
N VAL A 529 -4.05 -7.33 -2.95
CA VAL A 529 -3.92 -7.70 -1.54
C VAL A 529 -2.78 -8.69 -1.37
N LYS A 530 -1.89 -8.42 -0.41
CA LYS A 530 -0.72 -9.26 -0.17
C LYS A 530 -1.17 -10.66 0.28
N ASP A 531 -0.52 -11.69 -0.25
CA ASP A 531 -0.78 -13.11 0.05
C ASP A 531 -2.18 -13.62 -0.35
N GLU A 532 -2.99 -12.83 -1.07
CA GLU A 532 -4.28 -13.21 -1.64
C GLU A 532 -4.25 -13.15 -3.18
N HIS A 533 -3.54 -14.08 -3.84
CA HIS A 533 -3.40 -14.07 -5.32
C HIS A 533 -4.73 -14.20 -6.09
N TRP A 534 -5.81 -14.64 -5.44
CA TRP A 534 -7.16 -14.71 -6.01
C TRP A 534 -7.96 -13.40 -5.86
N SER A 535 -7.43 -12.40 -5.16
CA SER A 535 -8.08 -11.09 -5.09
C SER A 535 -7.94 -10.34 -6.42
N GLU A 536 -8.75 -9.33 -6.60
CA GLU A 536 -8.67 -8.42 -7.74
C GLU A 536 -7.36 -7.62 -7.70
N THR A 537 -6.87 -7.27 -8.88
CA THR A 537 -5.67 -6.46 -9.08
C THR A 537 -6.05 -5.15 -9.75
N ALA A 538 -5.74 -4.04 -9.09
CA ALA A 538 -5.87 -2.73 -9.68
C ALA A 538 -4.66 -2.46 -10.60
N VAL A 539 -4.92 -2.01 -11.82
CA VAL A 539 -3.90 -1.61 -12.82
C VAL A 539 -4.01 -0.11 -13.02
N ILE A 540 -2.97 0.63 -12.63
CA ILE A 540 -2.93 2.10 -12.66
C ILE A 540 -1.87 2.54 -13.67
N PHE A 541 -2.30 3.27 -14.69
CA PHE A 541 -1.44 3.94 -15.65
C PHE A 541 -1.30 5.39 -15.22
N GLU A 542 -0.08 5.83 -14.87
CA GLU A 542 0.16 7.22 -14.49
C GLU A 542 0.27 8.13 -15.70
N TYR A 543 1.13 7.76 -16.64
CA TYR A 543 1.24 8.40 -17.94
C TYR A 543 1.94 7.46 -18.93
N LEU A 544 1.60 7.61 -20.22
CA LEU A 544 2.31 7.03 -21.35
C LEU A 544 2.53 8.13 -22.39
N ILE A 545 3.79 8.45 -22.66
CA ILE A 545 4.20 9.52 -23.57
C ILE A 545 5.19 8.97 -24.59
N HIS A 546 5.09 9.34 -25.86
CA HIS A 546 6.11 9.01 -26.87
C HIS A 546 7.45 9.68 -26.54
N ALA A 547 8.52 8.90 -26.38
CA ALA A 547 9.88 9.40 -26.10
C ALA A 547 10.37 10.38 -27.19
N ASP A 548 9.93 10.17 -28.43
CA ASP A 548 10.37 10.81 -29.66
C ASP A 548 9.63 12.14 -29.97
N GLY A 549 9.28 12.92 -28.94
CA GLY A 549 8.35 14.07 -29.01
C GLY A 549 8.46 15.03 -30.22
N SER A 550 7.35 15.73 -30.47
CA SER A 550 6.98 16.66 -31.56
C SER A 550 6.65 16.12 -32.96
N ASN A 551 7.05 14.90 -33.34
CA ASN A 551 6.63 14.32 -34.64
C ASN A 551 5.38 13.42 -34.56
N VAL A 552 4.95 13.04 -33.35
CA VAL A 552 3.81 12.15 -33.10
C VAL A 552 2.90 12.79 -32.05
N ASN A 553 1.77 13.37 -32.46
CA ASN A 553 0.87 14.11 -31.57
C ASN A 553 0.19 13.24 -30.51
N LYS A 554 -0.53 12.21 -30.95
CA LYS A 554 -1.20 11.24 -30.09
C LYS A 554 -1.49 10.00 -30.91
N THR A 555 -1.39 8.84 -30.27
CA THR A 555 -1.75 7.57 -30.91
C THR A 555 -2.72 6.84 -30.00
N ALA A 556 -3.62 6.08 -30.62
CA ALA A 556 -4.70 5.38 -29.95
C ALA A 556 -4.72 3.92 -30.41
N ASP A 557 -5.65 3.15 -29.84
CA ASP A 557 -5.91 1.75 -30.20
C ASP A 557 -4.69 0.83 -30.05
N HIS A 558 -3.81 1.15 -29.09
CA HIS A 558 -2.68 0.29 -28.77
C HIS A 558 -3.14 -0.92 -27.99
N ARG A 559 -2.98 -2.10 -28.59
CA ARG A 559 -3.06 -3.35 -27.85
C ARG A 559 -1.90 -3.43 -26.85
N TRP A 560 -2.10 -4.21 -25.81
CA TRP A 560 -1.19 -4.45 -24.72
C TRP A 560 -1.51 -5.81 -24.07
N ALA A 561 -0.46 -6.52 -23.69
CA ALA A 561 -0.55 -7.86 -23.11
C ALA A 561 0.64 -8.14 -22.20
N ILE A 562 0.42 -9.01 -21.22
CA ILE A 562 1.52 -9.63 -20.47
C ILE A 562 2.00 -10.84 -21.25
N THR A 563 3.32 -11.00 -21.35
CA THR A 563 3.98 -12.03 -22.14
C THR A 563 4.87 -12.93 -21.28
N ASP A 564 5.22 -14.11 -21.79
CA ASP A 564 5.80 -15.19 -20.98
C ASP A 564 7.15 -14.83 -20.34
N GLU A 565 8.05 -14.19 -21.09
CA GLU A 565 9.46 -14.03 -20.71
C GLU A 565 9.80 -12.58 -20.33
N PRO A 566 10.80 -12.34 -19.46
CA PRO A 566 11.35 -11.00 -19.24
C PRO A 566 11.95 -10.44 -20.55
N PRO A 567 11.96 -9.10 -20.73
CA PRO A 567 12.40 -8.53 -21.98
C PRO A 567 13.93 -8.61 -22.08
N GLY A 568 14.41 -9.09 -23.23
CA GLY A 568 15.82 -9.11 -23.59
C GLY A 568 16.36 -7.72 -23.96
N LYS A 569 17.53 -7.66 -24.59
CA LYS A 569 18.13 -6.40 -25.08
C LYS A 569 17.64 -5.98 -26.48
N ASP A 570 16.76 -6.78 -27.07
CA ASP A 570 16.16 -6.59 -28.39
C ASP A 570 15.12 -5.45 -28.42
N PHE A 571 14.75 -4.85 -27.28
CA PHE A 571 13.90 -3.66 -27.31
C PHE A 571 14.55 -2.46 -28.06
N TYR A 572 15.88 -2.44 -28.18
CA TYR A 572 16.63 -1.49 -29.02
C TYR A 572 16.73 -1.89 -30.50
N ASP A 573 16.47 -3.17 -30.83
CA ASP A 573 16.42 -3.60 -32.22
C ASP A 573 15.13 -3.08 -32.86
N TRP A 574 15.27 -2.15 -33.81
CA TRP A 574 14.12 -1.57 -34.50
C TRP A 574 13.33 -2.62 -35.31
N GLN A 575 13.95 -3.68 -35.81
CA GLN A 575 13.26 -4.67 -36.66
C GLN A 575 12.64 -5.81 -35.86
N ASN A 576 13.27 -6.23 -34.75
CA ASN A 576 12.82 -7.35 -33.91
C ASN A 576 12.52 -6.90 -32.48
N ARG A 577 11.85 -5.75 -32.34
CA ARG A 577 11.63 -5.15 -31.03
C ARG A 577 10.82 -6.07 -30.13
N CYS A 578 11.32 -6.35 -28.93
CA CYS A 578 10.61 -7.06 -27.87
C CYS A 578 10.13 -8.48 -28.23
N VAL A 579 10.72 -9.11 -29.24
CA VAL A 579 10.40 -10.49 -29.66
C VAL A 579 10.81 -11.48 -28.56
N SER A 580 11.89 -11.20 -27.83
CA SER A 580 12.39 -11.99 -26.70
C SER A 580 11.36 -12.21 -25.59
N ALA A 581 10.39 -11.30 -25.44
CA ALA A 581 9.36 -11.39 -24.40
C ALA A 581 8.37 -12.57 -24.60
N GLY A 582 8.42 -13.25 -25.75
CA GLY A 582 7.66 -14.47 -25.99
C GLY A 582 6.18 -14.23 -26.31
N GLY A 583 5.35 -15.25 -26.12
CA GLY A 583 3.91 -15.23 -26.41
C GLY A 583 3.10 -14.54 -25.32
N VAL A 584 1.79 -14.36 -25.55
CA VAL A 584 0.87 -13.86 -24.52
C VAL A 584 0.76 -14.90 -23.40
N TYR A 585 0.96 -14.44 -22.17
CA TYR A 585 1.06 -15.29 -20.99
C TYR A 585 -0.22 -16.13 -20.78
N ASN A 586 -0.04 -17.46 -20.75
CA ASN A 586 -1.15 -18.42 -20.71
C ASN A 586 -0.88 -19.60 -19.77
N PRO A 587 -0.76 -19.37 -18.45
CA PRO A 587 -0.40 -20.41 -17.49
C PRO A 587 -1.43 -21.54 -17.43
N PHE A 588 -2.71 -21.21 -17.62
CA PHE A 588 -3.84 -22.16 -17.55
C PHE A 588 -4.11 -22.90 -18.86
N LYS A 589 -3.27 -22.70 -19.90
CA LYS A 589 -3.37 -23.34 -21.21
C LYS A 589 -4.76 -23.18 -21.86
N ALA A 590 -5.37 -22.00 -21.67
CA ALA A 590 -6.59 -21.61 -22.34
C ALA A 590 -6.40 -21.71 -23.86
N ALA A 591 -7.40 -22.20 -24.58
CA ALA A 591 -7.30 -22.43 -26.02
C ALA A 591 -8.52 -21.84 -26.73
N PRO A 592 -8.35 -21.27 -27.93
CA PRO A 592 -9.47 -20.73 -28.67
C PRO A 592 -10.38 -21.85 -29.18
N LEU A 593 -11.68 -21.60 -29.19
CA LEU A 593 -12.70 -22.42 -29.86
C LEU A 593 -12.35 -22.51 -31.35
N MET A 594 -12.37 -23.72 -31.92
CA MET A 594 -12.01 -23.93 -33.33
C MET A 594 -12.79 -23.00 -34.27
N GLY A 595 -12.07 -22.17 -35.02
CA GLY A 595 -12.64 -21.23 -36.00
C GLY A 595 -12.92 -19.82 -35.49
N LYS A 596 -12.64 -19.49 -34.21
CA LYS A 596 -12.83 -18.15 -33.64
C LYS A 596 -11.53 -17.52 -33.17
N GLY A 597 -11.37 -16.22 -33.41
CA GLY A 597 -10.24 -15.41 -32.91
C GLY A 597 -10.33 -15.17 -31.39
N TRP A 598 -9.21 -14.79 -30.77
CA TRP A 598 -9.20 -14.44 -29.33
C TRP A 598 -10.08 -13.23 -29.00
N GLU A 599 -10.20 -12.26 -29.91
CA GLU A 599 -11.06 -11.09 -29.77
C GLU A 599 -12.54 -11.46 -29.65
N GLU A 600 -12.94 -12.56 -30.29
CA GLU A 600 -14.28 -13.08 -30.15
C GLU A 600 -14.48 -13.80 -28.83
N ILE A 601 -13.46 -14.46 -28.27
CA ILE A 601 -13.55 -15.40 -27.13
C ILE A 601 -13.25 -14.75 -25.78
N CYS A 602 -12.33 -13.80 -25.76
CA CYS A 602 -11.95 -13.06 -24.57
C CYS A 602 -12.63 -11.70 -24.64
N THR A 603 -13.58 -11.45 -23.74
CA THR A 603 -14.26 -10.15 -23.62
C THR A 603 -14.35 -9.76 -22.15
N GLY A 604 -14.67 -8.49 -21.86
CA GLY A 604 -14.92 -8.04 -20.48
C GLY A 604 -16.02 -8.83 -19.74
N SER A 605 -16.93 -9.48 -20.47
CA SER A 605 -18.00 -10.34 -19.93
C SER A 605 -17.65 -11.83 -19.86
N SER A 606 -16.45 -12.24 -20.32
CA SER A 606 -16.01 -13.64 -20.34
C SER A 606 -14.54 -13.79 -19.89
N VAL A 607 -14.18 -13.07 -18.82
CA VAL A 607 -12.82 -12.98 -18.27
C VAL A 607 -12.26 -14.37 -17.92
N GLU A 608 -13.13 -15.29 -17.50
CA GLU A 608 -12.78 -16.65 -17.08
C GLU A 608 -12.25 -17.53 -18.22
N LEU A 609 -12.52 -17.15 -19.48
CA LEU A 609 -12.08 -17.87 -20.68
C LEU A 609 -10.81 -17.26 -21.31
N CYS A 610 -10.34 -16.11 -20.79
CA CYS A 610 -9.20 -15.40 -21.32
C CYS A 610 -7.86 -15.99 -20.87
N ARG A 611 -6.84 -15.85 -21.72
CA ARG A 611 -5.44 -16.01 -21.28
C ARG A 611 -5.13 -14.93 -20.25
N VAL A 612 -4.40 -15.26 -19.19
CA VAL A 612 -4.03 -14.29 -18.13
C VAL A 612 -3.40 -13.02 -18.72
N GLY A 613 -2.55 -13.14 -19.74
CA GLY A 613 -1.90 -11.97 -20.35
C GLY A 613 -2.73 -11.17 -21.37
N ASP A 614 -3.93 -11.61 -21.74
CA ASP A 614 -4.73 -10.99 -22.81
C ASP A 614 -5.55 -9.78 -22.32
N LEU A 615 -4.90 -8.63 -22.15
CA LEU A 615 -5.46 -7.48 -21.45
C LEU A 615 -6.26 -6.54 -22.32
N SER A 616 -5.89 -6.35 -23.59
CA SER A 616 -6.63 -5.45 -24.48
C SER A 616 -8.07 -5.87 -24.69
N ASN A 617 -8.28 -7.18 -24.84
CA ASN A 617 -9.61 -7.75 -25.05
C ASN A 617 -10.49 -7.67 -23.79
N ARG A 618 -9.88 -7.70 -22.59
CA ARG A 618 -10.59 -7.60 -21.31
C ARG A 618 -10.85 -6.16 -20.88
N LEU A 619 -9.85 -5.31 -21.00
CA LEU A 619 -9.78 -3.98 -20.38
C LEU A 619 -9.82 -2.83 -21.40
N GLY A 620 -9.79 -3.14 -22.69
CA GLY A 620 -9.75 -2.17 -23.78
C GLY A 620 -8.33 -1.75 -24.17
N ALA A 621 -8.23 -1.01 -25.27
CA ALA A 621 -6.97 -0.51 -25.81
C ALA A 621 -6.47 0.76 -25.10
N LEU A 622 -5.19 1.05 -25.27
CA LEU A 622 -4.50 2.20 -24.69
C LEU A 622 -4.34 3.34 -25.69
N ALA A 623 -4.28 4.56 -25.15
CA ALA A 623 -3.86 5.74 -25.88
C ALA A 623 -2.54 6.24 -25.28
N ILE A 624 -1.67 6.78 -26.14
CA ILE A 624 -0.35 7.29 -25.79
C ILE A 624 -0.30 8.75 -26.21
N ALA A 625 0.05 9.62 -25.26
CA ALA A 625 0.18 11.05 -25.51
C ALA A 625 1.48 11.36 -26.25
N GLY A 626 1.50 12.41 -27.08
CA GLY A 626 2.74 12.92 -27.67
C GLY A 626 3.55 13.77 -26.71
N HIS A 627 2.87 14.44 -25.77
CA HIS A 627 3.46 15.40 -24.84
C HIS A 627 2.91 15.25 -23.42
N LYS A 628 3.72 15.60 -22.43
CA LYS A 628 3.38 15.54 -21.00
C LYS A 628 2.10 16.29 -20.64
N ARG A 629 1.85 17.46 -21.24
CA ARG A 629 0.68 18.31 -20.92
C ARG A 629 -0.65 17.62 -21.18
N GLU A 630 -0.71 16.71 -22.14
CA GLU A 630 -1.92 15.96 -22.52
C GLU A 630 -1.95 14.57 -21.89
N ALA A 631 -0.85 14.13 -21.26
CA ALA A 631 -0.70 12.77 -20.75
C ALA A 631 -1.72 12.43 -19.67
N THR A 632 -2.01 13.38 -18.77
CA THR A 632 -2.99 13.21 -17.69
C THR A 632 -4.40 12.97 -18.22
N GLU A 633 -4.79 13.58 -19.34
CA GLU A 633 -6.13 13.42 -19.94
C GLU A 633 -6.22 12.18 -20.85
N ILE A 634 -5.17 11.91 -21.62
CA ILE A 634 -5.19 10.88 -22.67
C ILE A 634 -4.79 9.49 -22.14
N SER A 635 -3.70 9.44 -21.37
CA SER A 635 -3.00 8.18 -21.07
C SER A 635 -3.24 7.67 -19.66
N ARG A 636 -3.61 8.55 -18.72
CA ARG A 636 -3.86 8.17 -17.33
C ARG A 636 -5.17 7.40 -17.22
N LYS A 637 -5.10 6.15 -16.75
CA LYS A 637 -6.25 5.24 -16.68
C LYS A 637 -6.10 4.30 -15.49
N MET A 638 -7.23 3.77 -15.02
CA MET A 638 -7.26 2.76 -13.97
C MET A 638 -8.26 1.66 -14.32
N PHE A 639 -7.85 0.41 -14.13
CA PHE A 639 -8.67 -0.79 -14.31
C PHE A 639 -8.62 -1.66 -13.06
N ILE A 640 -9.61 -2.53 -12.90
CA ILE A 640 -9.60 -3.60 -11.90
C ILE A 640 -9.84 -4.91 -12.66
N ASP A 641 -8.90 -5.84 -12.55
CA ASP A 641 -8.97 -7.14 -13.21
C ASP A 641 -9.01 -8.26 -12.15
N VAL A 642 -9.89 -9.24 -12.36
CA VAL A 642 -10.14 -10.35 -11.41
C VAL A 642 -9.22 -11.57 -11.67
N ASN A 643 -8.40 -11.53 -12.71
CA ASN A 643 -7.56 -12.62 -13.21
C ASN A 643 -6.13 -12.14 -13.56
N LEU A 644 -5.54 -11.33 -12.65
CA LEU A 644 -4.17 -10.82 -12.75
C LEU A 644 -3.38 -11.02 -11.44
N PRO A 645 -2.99 -12.25 -11.08
CA PRO A 645 -2.30 -12.52 -9.83
C PRO A 645 -0.89 -11.91 -9.79
N LEU A 646 -0.54 -11.25 -8.68
CA LEU A 646 0.83 -10.77 -8.38
C LEU A 646 1.63 -11.77 -7.54
N SER A 647 0.99 -12.80 -7.01
CA SER A 647 1.63 -13.88 -6.25
C SER A 647 1.06 -15.24 -6.66
N GLY A 648 1.58 -16.31 -6.08
CA GLY A 648 1.18 -17.68 -6.44
C GLY A 648 1.75 -18.17 -7.78
N PRO A 649 1.38 -19.40 -8.20
CA PRO A 649 1.99 -20.08 -9.35
C PRO A 649 1.80 -19.36 -10.68
N ALA A 650 0.67 -18.68 -10.84
CA ALA A 650 0.32 -17.93 -12.03
C ALA A 650 0.81 -16.47 -12.01
N SER A 651 1.65 -16.07 -11.04
CA SER A 651 2.10 -14.67 -10.89
C SER A 651 2.65 -14.06 -12.19
N ILE A 652 2.34 -12.78 -12.38
CA ILE A 652 2.87 -11.96 -13.48
C ILE A 652 4.20 -11.27 -13.13
N LEU A 653 4.68 -11.36 -11.89
CA LEU A 653 5.98 -10.78 -11.50
C LEU A 653 7.13 -11.43 -12.29
N GLY A 654 8.09 -10.61 -12.72
CA GLY A 654 9.24 -11.04 -13.53
C GLY A 654 8.93 -11.23 -15.02
N ARG A 655 7.66 -11.14 -15.44
CA ARG A 655 7.24 -11.21 -16.84
C ARG A 655 7.32 -9.84 -17.52
N SER A 656 7.08 -9.79 -18.82
CA SER A 656 7.04 -8.54 -19.58
C SER A 656 5.63 -8.05 -19.81
N LEU A 657 5.44 -6.74 -19.71
CA LEU A 657 4.30 -6.04 -20.30
C LEU A 657 4.72 -5.50 -21.67
N VAL A 658 3.99 -5.88 -22.71
CA VAL A 658 4.24 -5.45 -24.09
C VAL A 658 3.09 -4.56 -24.54
N ILE A 659 3.43 -3.40 -25.10
CA ILE A 659 2.51 -2.51 -25.82
C ILE A 659 2.77 -2.69 -27.31
N PHE A 660 1.70 -2.90 -28.07
CA PHE A 660 1.69 -3.12 -29.50
C PHE A 660 1.25 -1.85 -30.23
N ASP A 661 1.63 -1.76 -31.49
CA ASP A 661 1.25 -0.70 -32.41
C ASP A 661 1.08 -1.33 -33.80
N ASP A 662 -0.17 -1.69 -34.08
CA ASP A 662 -0.62 -2.36 -35.31
C ASP A 662 -0.64 -1.41 -36.51
N ASN A 663 -0.70 -0.11 -36.25
CA ASN A 663 -0.67 0.95 -37.25
C ASN A 663 0.76 1.42 -37.57
N GLY A 664 1.75 0.85 -36.88
CA GLY A 664 3.16 1.22 -37.04
C GLY A 664 3.80 0.68 -38.33
N PRO A 665 5.07 1.06 -38.59
CA PRO A 665 5.79 0.60 -39.78
C PRO A 665 5.93 -0.92 -39.82
N LYS A 666 5.51 -1.56 -40.92
CA LYS A 666 5.57 -3.04 -41.08
C LYS A 666 6.95 -3.64 -40.82
N ALA A 667 8.02 -2.92 -41.16
CA ALA A 667 9.40 -3.36 -40.94
C ALA A 667 9.82 -3.44 -39.47
N ARG A 668 9.12 -2.76 -38.55
CA ARG A 668 9.35 -2.82 -37.09
C ARG A 668 8.66 -4.05 -36.45
N GLY A 669 7.66 -4.60 -37.13
CA GLY A 669 6.69 -5.51 -36.52
C GLY A 669 5.69 -4.78 -35.61
N GLU A 670 4.81 -5.55 -34.95
CA GLU A 670 3.70 -5.03 -34.15
C GLU A 670 4.10 -4.54 -32.75
N ARG A 671 5.26 -4.92 -32.19
CA ARG A 671 5.61 -4.61 -30.78
C ARG A 671 6.27 -3.24 -30.63
N LEU A 672 5.58 -2.29 -29.98
CA LEU A 672 6.05 -0.92 -29.79
C LEU A 672 7.08 -0.81 -28.66
N ALA A 673 6.76 -1.38 -27.51
CA ALA A 673 7.58 -1.28 -26.31
C ALA A 673 7.35 -2.46 -25.37
N CYS A 674 8.38 -2.83 -24.60
CA CYS A 674 8.29 -3.85 -23.56
C CYS A 674 9.09 -3.43 -22.34
N SER A 675 8.64 -3.85 -21.16
CA SER A 675 9.37 -3.68 -19.91
C SER A 675 8.95 -4.74 -18.91
N VAL A 676 9.83 -5.03 -17.94
CA VAL A 676 9.62 -6.05 -16.93
C VAL A 676 8.66 -5.56 -15.85
N ILE A 677 7.83 -6.47 -15.35
CA ILE A 677 6.97 -6.26 -14.18
C ILE A 677 7.80 -6.58 -12.94
N GLY A 678 8.38 -5.56 -12.31
CA GLY A 678 9.20 -5.67 -11.10
C GLY A 678 8.42 -5.36 -9.83
N GLY A 679 8.93 -5.75 -8.65
CA GLY A 679 8.34 -5.34 -7.37
C GLY A 679 8.52 -3.85 -7.10
N TYR A 680 7.58 -3.27 -6.35
CA TYR A 680 7.66 -1.90 -5.87
C TYR A 680 7.29 -1.86 -4.39
N HIS A 681 8.31 -1.75 -3.54
CA HIS A 681 8.17 -1.95 -2.10
C HIS A 681 7.75 -0.68 -1.36
N ARG A 682 6.97 -0.88 -0.30
CA ARG A 682 6.61 0.14 0.70
C ARG A 682 7.82 0.86 1.27
N ARG A 683 7.60 2.06 1.83
CA ARG A 683 8.62 2.77 2.61
C ARG A 683 8.28 2.70 4.09
N LYS A 684 9.31 2.42 4.87
CA LYS A 684 9.28 2.50 6.33
C LYS A 684 10.44 3.37 6.80
N VAL A 685 10.15 4.25 7.74
CA VAL A 685 11.09 5.17 8.35
C VAL A 685 11.04 4.98 9.86
N VAL A 686 12.21 5.01 10.49
CA VAL A 686 12.34 4.86 11.95
C VAL A 686 13.31 5.92 12.46
N ALA A 687 12.89 6.66 13.49
CA ALA A 687 13.76 7.45 14.33
C ALA A 687 13.81 6.81 15.72
N ARG A 688 14.99 6.34 16.12
CA ARG A 688 15.25 5.65 17.40
C ARG A 688 16.60 6.01 18.03
N ASP A 689 17.51 6.57 17.24
CA ASP A 689 18.87 6.89 17.63
C ASP A 689 18.93 8.34 18.09
N TRP A 690 18.49 8.57 19.33
CA TRP A 690 18.40 9.90 19.91
C TRP A 690 19.76 10.49 20.27
N TYR A 691 19.91 11.79 20.04
CA TYR A 691 21.02 12.66 20.42
C TYR A 691 20.51 13.82 21.27
N SER A 692 21.34 14.40 22.13
CA SER A 692 21.01 15.58 22.93
C SER A 692 22.06 16.69 22.77
N ASN A 693 21.70 17.92 23.12
CA ASN A 693 22.61 19.08 23.13
C ASN A 693 23.40 19.15 24.47
N GLY A 694 24.13 18.08 24.81
CA GLY A 694 24.94 17.98 26.03
C GLY A 694 24.15 17.67 27.32
N ASP A 695 22.82 17.74 27.28
CA ASP A 695 21.93 17.34 28.37
C ASP A 695 21.89 15.82 28.58
N LEU A 696 21.47 15.37 29.76
CA LEU A 696 21.17 13.97 30.03
C LEU A 696 20.06 13.47 29.09
N LEU A 697 20.37 12.45 28.29
CA LEU A 697 19.44 11.83 27.36
C LEU A 697 18.56 10.81 28.09
N THR A 698 17.33 11.19 28.43
CA THR A 698 16.35 10.30 29.09
C THR A 698 15.34 9.68 28.12
N ILE A 699 15.15 10.29 26.95
CA ILE A 699 14.21 9.81 25.95
C ILE A 699 14.60 8.41 25.44
N LYS A 700 13.60 7.53 25.39
CA LYS A 700 13.68 6.18 24.83
C LYS A 700 12.46 5.93 23.94
N GLY A 701 12.55 4.90 23.11
CA GLY A 701 11.49 4.51 22.18
C GLY A 701 11.78 5.02 20.77
N LYS A 702 10.74 5.06 19.92
CA LYS A 702 10.86 5.28 18.48
C LYS A 702 9.67 6.09 17.93
N LEU A 703 9.93 6.79 16.83
CA LEU A 703 8.90 7.17 15.86
C LEU A 703 9.04 6.23 14.66
N GLU A 704 7.96 5.55 14.29
CA GLU A 704 7.89 4.69 13.12
C GLU A 704 6.82 5.20 12.15
N LEU A 705 7.17 5.34 10.88
CA LEU A 705 6.27 5.80 9.82
C LEU A 705 6.28 4.77 8.69
N VAL A 706 5.10 4.37 8.20
CA VAL A 706 4.96 3.38 7.13
C VAL A 706 3.96 3.86 6.08
N GLN A 707 4.38 3.83 4.82
CA GLN A 707 3.56 4.17 3.65
C GLN A 707 3.68 3.06 2.61
N GLN A 708 2.56 2.45 2.21
CA GLN A 708 2.55 1.27 1.34
C GLN A 708 2.91 1.60 -0.12
N SER A 709 2.39 2.72 -0.62
CA SER A 709 2.73 3.36 -1.88
C SER A 709 2.47 4.86 -1.77
N GLU A 710 2.90 5.65 -2.74
CA GLU A 710 2.62 7.09 -2.83
C GLU A 710 1.12 7.50 -2.76
N TYR A 711 0.19 6.60 -3.08
CA TYR A 711 -1.26 6.88 -3.06
C TYR A 711 -1.90 6.60 -1.71
N ASP A 712 -1.16 5.93 -0.83
CA ASP A 712 -1.64 5.56 0.49
C ASP A 712 -1.24 6.62 1.50
N LEU A 713 -2.05 6.77 2.54
CA LEU A 713 -1.70 7.56 3.71
C LEU A 713 -0.48 6.99 4.44
N THR A 714 0.19 7.85 5.20
CA THR A 714 1.30 7.47 6.06
C THR A 714 0.76 7.14 7.44
N ASN A 715 0.98 5.90 7.88
CA ASN A 715 0.67 5.46 9.22
C ASN A 715 1.84 5.81 10.13
N ALA A 716 1.58 6.50 11.23
CA ALA A 716 2.57 6.93 12.20
C ALA A 716 2.34 6.27 13.55
N GLU A 717 3.39 5.68 14.13
CA GLU A 717 3.43 5.10 15.46
C GLU A 717 4.47 5.87 16.28
N VAL A 718 4.02 6.57 17.32
CA VAL A 718 4.86 7.33 18.23
C VAL A 718 4.94 6.57 19.54
N ASP A 719 6.14 6.14 19.96
CA ASP A 719 6.41 5.56 21.28
C ASP A 719 7.59 6.30 21.90
N PHE A 720 7.32 7.28 22.77
CA PHE A 720 8.33 8.03 23.51
C PHE A 720 8.20 7.77 25.02
N LYS A 721 9.31 7.47 25.68
CA LYS A 721 9.40 7.25 27.13
C LYS A 721 10.50 8.10 27.73
N GLY A 722 10.38 8.47 29.00
CA GLY A 722 11.37 9.31 29.67
C GLY A 722 11.33 10.76 29.21
N LEU A 723 10.15 11.22 28.78
CA LEU A 723 9.86 12.63 28.55
C LEU A 723 9.82 13.37 29.91
N ASP A 724 10.29 14.60 29.92
CA ASP A 724 10.38 15.46 31.10
C ASP A 724 10.25 16.92 30.65
N GLN A 725 9.19 17.61 31.05
CA GLN A 725 8.94 19.02 30.71
C GLN A 725 9.08 19.32 29.19
N ASN A 726 8.54 18.46 28.34
CA ASN A 726 8.59 18.59 26.89
C ASN A 726 7.47 19.48 26.32
N SER A 727 7.66 19.94 25.07
CA SER A 727 6.68 20.69 24.29
C SER A 727 6.42 20.02 22.93
N GLY A 728 6.86 20.63 21.83
CA GLY A 728 6.62 20.15 20.48
C GLY A 728 7.67 19.16 19.97
N TYR A 729 7.35 18.50 18.87
CA TYR A 729 8.21 17.62 18.10
C TYR A 729 7.94 17.80 16.61
N HIS A 730 9.00 17.95 15.83
CA HIS A 730 8.90 18.36 14.43
C HIS A 730 9.94 17.65 13.57
N VAL A 731 9.66 17.52 12.28
CA VAL A 731 10.64 17.13 11.25
C VAL A 731 11.36 18.39 10.77
N HIS A 732 12.68 18.35 10.80
CA HIS A 732 13.59 19.42 10.40
C HIS A 732 14.26 19.14 9.06
N VAL A 733 14.93 20.13 8.48
CA VAL A 733 15.40 20.04 7.08
C VAL A 733 16.54 19.03 6.87
N ALA A 734 17.48 18.90 7.80
CA ALA A 734 18.73 18.15 7.60
C ALA A 734 18.92 17.00 8.61
N PRO A 735 19.68 15.93 8.27
CA PRO A 735 19.95 14.82 9.19
C PRO A 735 20.87 15.23 10.33
N VAL A 736 20.85 14.47 11.43
CA VAL A 736 21.65 14.75 12.63
C VAL A 736 23.14 14.45 12.37
N GLU A 737 24.03 15.36 12.80
CA GLU A 737 25.48 15.15 12.80
C GLU A 737 25.96 14.73 14.19
N GLY A 738 26.01 13.42 14.44
CA GLY A 738 26.24 12.85 15.78
C GLY A 738 27.63 13.10 16.41
N ASP A 739 28.61 13.56 15.64
CA ASP A 739 29.96 13.89 16.13
C ASP A 739 30.06 15.32 16.71
N LEU A 740 28.98 16.11 16.61
CA LEU A 740 28.88 17.44 17.23
C LEU A 740 28.48 17.34 18.71
N GLU A 741 28.93 18.32 19.51
CA GLU A 741 28.52 18.47 20.92
C GLU A 741 27.06 18.90 21.07
N PHE A 742 26.57 19.71 20.12
CA PHE A 742 25.20 20.24 20.09
C PHE A 742 24.50 19.89 18.75
N PRO A 743 24.21 18.61 18.50
CA PRO A 743 23.79 18.09 17.19
C PRO A 743 22.33 18.40 16.82
N CYS A 744 21.53 18.92 17.76
CA CYS A 744 20.12 19.24 17.54
C CYS A 744 19.88 20.75 17.34
N GLU A 745 20.91 21.60 17.43
CA GLU A 745 20.79 23.06 17.31
C GLU A 745 20.31 23.54 15.92
N ASP A 746 19.76 24.75 15.86
CA ASP A 746 19.29 25.36 14.60
C ASP A 746 20.39 25.48 13.54
N SER A 747 21.62 25.71 13.95
CA SER A 747 22.76 25.76 13.04
C SER A 747 23.07 24.43 12.34
N THR A 748 22.54 23.31 12.87
CA THR A 748 22.87 21.95 12.41
C THR A 748 21.73 21.32 11.62
N VAL A 749 20.54 21.19 12.22
CA VAL A 749 19.36 20.56 11.59
C VAL A 749 18.40 21.57 10.94
N TYR A 750 18.66 22.88 11.13
CA TYR A 750 17.88 24.01 10.58
C TYR A 750 16.44 24.09 11.10
N GLY A 751 15.58 24.83 10.41
CA GLY A 751 14.17 24.98 10.75
C GLY A 751 13.32 23.75 10.41
N HIS A 752 12.00 23.91 10.51
CA HIS A 752 11.05 22.86 10.17
C HIS A 752 11.04 22.58 8.67
N TRP A 753 10.71 21.35 8.31
CA TRP A 753 10.50 20.98 6.91
C TRP A 753 9.16 21.53 6.42
N ASN A 754 9.22 22.57 5.58
CA ASN A 754 8.06 23.30 5.09
C ASN A 754 8.16 23.58 3.57
N PRO A 755 8.17 22.54 2.71
CA PRO A 755 8.33 22.71 1.26
C PRO A 755 7.17 23.48 0.59
N ARG A 756 6.01 23.54 1.26
CA ARG A 756 4.80 24.22 0.77
C ARG A 756 4.64 25.65 1.29
N ASN A 757 5.61 26.16 2.06
CA ASN A 757 5.61 27.50 2.63
C ASN A 757 4.32 27.84 3.41
N VAL A 758 3.80 26.88 4.17
CA VAL A 758 2.66 27.11 5.07
C VAL A 758 3.08 28.15 6.12
N GLU A 759 2.26 29.17 6.32
CA GLU A 759 2.54 30.22 7.30
C GLU A 759 2.17 29.76 8.73
N PRO A 760 3.14 29.54 9.64
CA PRO A 760 2.85 28.97 10.96
C PRO A 760 1.95 29.84 11.84
N LYS A 761 1.89 31.15 11.56
CA LYS A 761 1.03 32.10 12.29
C LYS A 761 -0.46 31.94 11.94
N GLN A 762 -0.78 31.34 10.79
CA GLN A 762 -2.14 31.08 10.34
C GLN A 762 -2.60 29.66 10.69
N SER A 763 -1.67 28.80 11.12
CA SER A 763 -1.98 27.43 11.53
C SER A 763 -2.90 27.42 12.76
N PRO A 764 -3.93 26.57 12.78
CA PRO A 764 -4.79 26.41 13.96
C PRO A 764 -4.02 25.89 15.19
N PRO A 765 -4.62 25.95 16.39
CA PRO A 765 -4.03 25.33 17.58
C PRO A 765 -3.74 23.82 17.36
N PRO A 766 -2.75 23.24 18.07
CA PRO A 766 -2.40 21.82 17.91
C PRO A 766 -3.60 20.87 17.98
N ALA A 767 -3.63 19.90 17.04
CA ALA A 767 -4.67 18.91 16.82
C ALA A 767 -6.07 19.46 16.43
N MET A 768 -6.25 20.79 16.30
CA MET A 768 -7.53 21.42 15.95
C MET A 768 -7.68 21.78 14.47
N GLY A 769 -6.61 21.72 13.68
CA GLY A 769 -6.62 21.97 12.23
C GLY A 769 -6.56 20.68 11.43
N SER A 770 -6.80 20.79 10.12
CA SER A 770 -6.50 19.72 9.18
C SER A 770 -5.01 19.65 8.86
N THR A 771 -4.53 18.48 8.42
CA THR A 771 -3.09 18.19 8.21
C THR A 771 -2.38 19.14 7.24
N ASP A 772 -3.13 19.75 6.31
CA ASP A 772 -2.63 20.70 5.33
C ASP A 772 -2.52 22.14 5.82
N GLN A 773 -3.10 22.46 6.97
CA GLN A 773 -3.01 23.79 7.58
C GLN A 773 -1.72 23.97 8.41
N TYR A 774 -0.90 22.93 8.50
CA TYR A 774 0.36 22.91 9.24
C TYR A 774 1.54 22.73 8.28
N GLU A 775 2.72 23.18 8.71
CA GLU A 775 3.96 22.83 8.03
C GLU A 775 4.06 21.30 7.92
N LEU A 776 4.61 20.81 6.80
CA LEU A 776 4.64 19.37 6.53
C LEU A 776 5.34 18.59 7.65
N GLY A 777 6.41 19.19 8.22
CA GLY A 777 7.14 18.67 9.36
C GLY A 777 6.58 19.00 10.75
N ASP A 778 5.51 19.77 10.89
CA ASP A 778 4.93 20.10 12.19
C ASP A 778 4.03 18.97 12.73
N LEU A 779 4.65 17.94 13.31
CA LEU A 779 3.93 16.80 13.86
C LEU A 779 3.13 17.15 15.11
N SER A 780 3.59 18.14 15.91
CA SER A 780 2.86 18.60 17.08
C SER A 780 1.59 19.37 16.73
N GLY A 781 1.65 20.22 15.71
CA GLY A 781 0.47 20.86 15.15
C GLY A 781 -0.57 19.84 14.68
N LYS A 782 -0.14 18.77 14.02
CA LYS A 782 -1.03 17.74 13.47
C LYS A 782 -1.57 16.75 14.52
N PHE A 783 -0.70 16.23 15.40
CA PHE A 783 -0.99 15.10 16.29
C PHE A 783 -1.14 15.48 17.76
N GLY A 784 -0.88 16.75 18.11
CA GLY A 784 -0.88 17.25 19.48
C GLY A 784 0.53 17.33 20.08
N THR A 785 0.68 18.09 21.17
CA THR A 785 1.97 18.33 21.84
C THR A 785 2.31 17.25 22.87
N LEU A 786 3.56 17.27 23.36
CA LEU A 786 4.06 16.40 24.44
C LEU A 786 4.03 17.09 25.80
N ASP A 787 3.11 18.05 26.00
CA ASP A 787 2.99 18.80 27.24
C ASP A 787 2.56 17.90 28.41
N GLY A 788 3.37 17.87 29.48
CA GLY A 788 3.00 17.23 30.75
C GLY A 788 2.98 15.69 30.73
N VAL A 789 3.47 15.04 29.67
CA VAL A 789 3.55 13.58 29.57
C VAL A 789 4.97 13.08 29.83
N THR A 790 5.09 11.93 30.50
CA THR A 790 6.38 11.21 30.71
C THR A 790 6.55 10.01 29.80
N MET A 791 5.43 9.44 29.35
CA MET A 791 5.31 8.39 28.34
C MET A 791 4.20 8.78 27.37
N TYR A 792 4.43 8.56 26.08
CA TYR A 792 3.50 8.91 25.01
C TYR A 792 3.51 7.82 23.96
N GLU A 793 2.39 7.11 23.83
CA GLU A 793 2.20 6.02 22.88
C GLU A 793 0.90 6.27 22.11
N GLN A 794 1.01 6.58 20.82
CA GLN A 794 -0.13 6.92 19.97
C GLN A 794 0.09 6.50 18.51
N ALA A 795 -1.00 6.26 17.79
CA ALA A 795 -1.01 5.95 16.36
C ALA A 795 -1.86 6.97 15.58
N TYR A 796 -1.34 7.43 14.46
CA TYR A 796 -1.97 8.45 13.61
C TYR A 796 -1.95 8.06 12.14
N ASN A 797 -2.89 8.61 11.38
CA ASN A 797 -2.95 8.51 9.93
C ASN A 797 -2.80 9.91 9.35
N ASP A 798 -1.78 10.14 8.52
CA ASP A 798 -1.53 11.42 7.86
C ASP A 798 -1.69 11.26 6.34
N THR A 799 -2.55 12.08 5.74
CA THR A 799 -2.89 12.07 4.32
C THR A 799 -1.92 12.90 3.46
N ARG A 800 -0.99 13.65 4.08
CA ARG A 800 -0.12 14.68 3.48
C ARG A 800 1.36 14.54 3.86
N LEU A 801 1.76 13.51 4.62
CA LEU A 801 3.15 13.27 5.03
C LEU A 801 3.83 12.21 4.13
N PRO A 802 4.51 12.59 3.03
CA PRO A 802 5.06 11.63 2.08
C PRO A 802 6.36 10.97 2.56
N LEU A 803 6.50 9.69 2.25
CA LEU A 803 7.76 8.93 2.30
C LEU A 803 8.34 8.67 0.88
N PHE A 804 7.59 8.99 -0.17
CA PHE A 804 8.00 8.89 -1.58
C PHE A 804 8.18 10.27 -2.20
N GLY A 805 8.96 10.36 -3.28
CA GLY A 805 9.08 11.57 -4.09
C GLY A 805 9.87 12.70 -3.44
N TYR A 806 9.87 13.85 -4.12
CA TYR A 806 10.76 14.97 -3.81
C TYR A 806 10.45 15.69 -2.48
N GLU A 807 9.22 15.60 -1.97
CA GLU A 807 8.84 16.16 -0.66
C GLU A 807 9.12 15.21 0.53
N SER A 808 9.65 14.02 0.25
CA SER A 808 9.87 12.96 1.25
C SER A 808 10.68 13.44 2.46
N ILE A 809 10.31 12.93 3.63
CA ILE A 809 10.99 13.21 4.90
C ILE A 809 12.15 12.25 5.21
N ILE A 810 12.41 11.26 4.35
CA ILE A 810 13.51 10.30 4.54
C ILE A 810 14.85 11.04 4.50
N GLY A 811 15.75 10.72 5.44
CA GLY A 811 17.08 11.35 5.51
C GLY A 811 17.06 12.76 6.12
N ARG A 812 15.92 13.18 6.68
CA ARG A 812 15.78 14.37 7.53
C ARG A 812 15.93 14.00 9.00
N SER A 813 15.56 14.89 9.92
CA SER A 813 15.60 14.59 11.37
C SER A 813 14.31 14.95 12.07
N ILE A 814 13.96 14.21 13.12
CA ILE A 814 12.99 14.65 14.12
C ILE A 814 13.70 15.35 15.28
N VAL A 815 13.11 16.43 15.79
CA VAL A 815 13.58 17.15 16.99
C VAL A 815 12.44 17.22 17.99
N VAL A 816 12.72 16.94 19.26
CA VAL A 816 11.83 17.08 20.41
C VAL A 816 12.30 18.28 21.24
N HIS A 817 11.37 19.17 21.57
CA HIS A 817 11.61 20.40 22.30
C HIS A 817 11.26 20.24 23.79
N LYS A 818 11.93 21.04 24.63
CA LYS A 818 11.56 21.28 26.03
C LYS A 818 10.67 22.50 26.10
N LYS A 819 9.73 22.48 27.04
CA LYS A 819 8.78 23.57 27.30
C LYS A 819 9.48 24.86 27.70
N GLU A 820 10.54 24.76 28.50
CA GLU A 820 11.34 25.91 28.88
C GLU A 820 12.00 26.53 27.63
N LYS A 821 11.62 27.77 27.30
CA LYS A 821 12.15 28.56 26.18
C LYS A 821 12.02 27.87 24.80
N ASN A 822 11.17 26.85 24.68
CA ASN A 822 11.05 26.02 23.47
C ASN A 822 12.39 25.46 22.96
N ARG A 823 13.35 25.22 23.86
CA ARG A 823 14.70 24.81 23.48
C ARG A 823 14.70 23.40 22.88
N ARG A 824 15.55 23.17 21.87
CA ARG A 824 15.74 21.85 21.28
C ARG A 824 16.47 20.96 22.28
N TRP A 825 15.95 19.77 22.53
CA TRP A 825 16.49 18.88 23.55
C TRP A 825 17.05 17.61 22.98
N ALA A 826 16.23 16.88 22.21
CA ALA A 826 16.64 15.63 21.61
C ALA A 826 16.31 15.59 20.13
N CYS A 827 17.11 14.87 19.35
CA CYS A 827 16.88 14.71 17.92
C CYS A 827 17.35 13.33 17.43
N SER A 828 16.78 12.87 16.31
CA SER A 828 17.19 11.63 15.64
C SER A 828 17.04 11.81 14.14
N THR A 829 17.93 11.22 13.36
CA THR A 829 17.74 11.10 11.91
C THR A 829 16.56 10.17 11.62
N LEU A 830 15.78 10.50 10.60
CA LEU A 830 14.71 9.68 10.05
C LEU A 830 15.32 8.68 9.07
N GLU A 831 15.78 7.57 9.63
CA GLU A 831 16.47 6.50 8.89
C GLU A 831 15.49 5.53 8.27
N ARG A 832 15.94 4.79 7.25
CA ARG A 832 15.12 3.77 6.61
C ARG A 832 14.98 2.55 7.53
N GLY A 833 13.76 2.12 7.79
CA GLY A 833 13.49 0.87 8.48
C GLY A 833 13.28 -0.26 7.47
N TYR A 834 14.14 -1.27 7.50
CA TYR A 834 14.02 -2.45 6.65
C TYR A 834 14.55 -3.69 7.38
N SER A 835 14.10 -4.87 6.97
CA SER A 835 14.68 -6.14 7.40
C SER A 835 15.82 -6.52 6.45
N PRO A 836 16.98 -7.03 6.93
CA PRO A 836 18.03 -7.58 6.08
C PRO A 836 17.55 -8.73 5.18
N ASN A 837 16.45 -9.39 5.54
CA ASN A 837 15.81 -10.43 4.73
C ASN A 837 14.93 -9.86 3.60
N GLU A 838 14.66 -8.55 3.59
CA GLU A 838 13.78 -7.88 2.61
C GLU A 838 14.60 -7.05 1.62
N ALA A 839 15.60 -6.31 2.11
CA ALA A 839 16.39 -5.37 1.33
C ALA A 839 17.78 -5.13 1.94
N ARG A 840 18.65 -4.48 1.16
CA ARG A 840 19.92 -3.92 1.61
C ARG A 840 20.08 -2.46 1.21
N GLU A 841 20.82 -1.71 2.01
CA GLU A 841 21.13 -0.31 1.73
C GLU A 841 22.46 -0.16 0.99
N ILE A 842 22.45 0.62 -0.09
CA ILE A 842 23.63 1.09 -0.79
C ILE A 842 23.91 2.53 -0.40
N ARG A 843 25.18 2.82 -0.14
CA ARG A 843 25.68 4.16 0.15
C ARG A 843 26.78 4.54 -0.84
N ALA A 844 26.72 5.76 -1.35
CA ALA A 844 27.72 6.33 -2.23
C ALA A 844 28.05 7.77 -1.83
N ILE A 845 29.22 8.26 -2.23
CA ILE A 845 29.70 9.60 -1.94
C ILE A 845 30.46 10.16 -3.13
N ALA A 846 30.18 11.43 -3.45
CA ALA A 846 31.02 12.27 -4.28
C ALA A 846 31.80 13.22 -3.37
N SER A 847 33.08 12.93 -3.14
CA SER A 847 33.89 13.66 -2.17
C SER A 847 34.74 14.75 -2.83
N PHE A 848 34.49 16.00 -2.45
CA PHE A 848 35.26 17.18 -2.84
C PHE A 848 36.27 17.48 -1.72
N HIS A 849 37.29 16.62 -1.57
CA HIS A 849 38.29 16.76 -0.50
C HIS A 849 39.62 17.41 -0.95
N HIS A 850 39.74 17.74 -2.24
CA HIS A 850 40.98 18.31 -2.77
C HIS A 850 41.19 19.75 -2.24
N PRO A 851 42.28 20.05 -1.51
CA PRO A 851 42.46 21.37 -0.89
C PRO A 851 42.64 22.52 -1.88
N ALA A 852 43.21 22.24 -3.06
CA ALA A 852 43.29 23.20 -4.18
C ALA A 852 42.12 23.11 -5.17
N GLY A 853 41.01 22.46 -4.79
CA GLY A 853 39.79 22.42 -5.61
C GLY A 853 39.04 23.75 -5.59
N PHE A 854 37.81 23.74 -6.13
CA PHE A 854 36.92 24.91 -6.15
C PHE A 854 35.68 24.74 -5.26
N ALA A 855 35.36 23.50 -4.89
CA ALA A 855 34.39 23.15 -3.87
C ALA A 855 35.06 22.22 -2.86
N TYR A 856 34.59 22.27 -1.61
CA TYR A 856 35.05 21.43 -0.51
C TYR A 856 33.86 20.88 0.26
N GLY A 857 33.81 19.57 0.47
CA GLY A 857 32.68 18.90 1.11
C GLY A 857 32.31 17.59 0.44
N TYR A 858 31.02 17.22 0.50
CA TYR A 858 30.52 16.00 -0.09
C TYR A 858 29.10 16.13 -0.64
N ILE A 859 28.77 15.20 -1.54
CA ILE A 859 27.40 14.82 -1.84
C ILE A 859 27.27 13.32 -1.51
N ARG A 860 26.33 12.95 -0.65
CA ARG A 860 26.09 11.57 -0.22
C ARG A 860 24.78 11.05 -0.82
N PHE A 861 24.76 9.77 -1.15
CA PHE A 861 23.62 9.08 -1.75
C PHE A 861 23.29 7.84 -0.95
N THR A 862 22.01 7.60 -0.70
CA THR A 862 21.53 6.36 -0.08
C THR A 862 20.30 5.81 -0.81
N GLN A 863 20.32 4.50 -1.09
CA GLN A 863 19.25 3.81 -1.82
C GLN A 863 19.04 2.41 -1.23
N LEU A 864 17.78 1.98 -1.07
CA LEU A 864 17.46 0.60 -0.75
C LEU A 864 17.25 -0.21 -2.03
N ILE A 865 17.78 -1.43 -2.02
CA ILE A 865 17.61 -2.41 -3.08
C ILE A 865 16.96 -3.64 -2.47
N GLY A 866 15.78 -3.99 -2.98
CA GLY A 866 15.06 -5.20 -2.59
C GLY A 866 15.76 -6.46 -3.11
N ASN A 867 15.46 -7.62 -2.51
CA ASN A 867 16.01 -8.90 -2.97
C ASN A 867 15.61 -9.27 -4.41
N ASP A 868 14.55 -8.67 -4.92
CA ASP A 868 14.09 -8.76 -6.31
C ASP A 868 14.81 -7.77 -7.26
N ASN A 869 15.84 -7.08 -6.78
CA ASN A 869 16.57 -6.00 -7.46
C ASN A 869 15.76 -4.74 -7.75
N SER A 870 14.55 -4.61 -7.18
CA SER A 870 13.81 -3.36 -7.23
C SER A 870 14.53 -2.27 -6.43
N GLN A 871 14.44 -1.02 -6.88
CA GLN A 871 15.18 0.09 -6.30
C GLN A 871 14.22 1.09 -5.64
N SER A 872 14.62 1.65 -4.50
CA SER A 872 13.94 2.81 -3.92
C SER A 872 14.37 4.11 -4.58
N ASP A 873 13.67 5.20 -4.25
CA ASP A 873 14.18 6.56 -4.49
C ASP A 873 15.55 6.71 -3.80
N THR A 874 16.44 7.51 -4.40
CA THR A 874 17.75 7.82 -3.84
C THR A 874 17.67 9.11 -3.04
N ILE A 875 18.10 9.07 -1.77
CA ILE A 875 18.22 10.26 -0.93
C ILE A 875 19.60 10.86 -1.13
N ILE A 876 19.64 12.17 -1.36
CA ILE A 876 20.85 12.92 -1.67
C ILE A 876 21.07 14.00 -0.61
N GLU A 877 22.17 13.91 0.13
CA GLU A 877 22.61 14.95 1.08
C GLU A 877 23.76 15.75 0.46
N VAL A 878 23.59 17.06 0.32
CA VAL A 878 24.60 17.99 -0.21
C VAL A 878 25.15 18.85 0.93
N LYS A 879 26.44 18.72 1.22
CA LYS A 879 27.19 19.59 2.16
C LYS A 879 28.44 20.11 1.46
N LEU A 880 28.33 21.26 0.82
CA LEU A 880 29.41 21.88 0.03
C LEU A 880 29.70 23.30 0.50
N ARG A 881 30.97 23.67 0.52
CA ARG A 881 31.47 25.01 0.81
C ARG A 881 32.68 25.35 -0.08
N TYR A 882 33.11 26.59 -0.05
CA TYR A 882 34.38 26.96 -0.66
C TYR A 882 35.57 26.38 0.16
N PRO A 883 36.67 25.98 -0.51
CA PRO A 883 37.87 25.50 0.17
C PRO A 883 38.49 26.54 1.10
N GLY A 884 38.94 26.08 2.27
CA GLY A 884 39.52 26.95 3.31
C GLY A 884 38.70 26.92 4.60
N LYS A 885 39.35 26.76 5.75
CA LYS A 885 38.66 26.54 7.04
C LYS A 885 37.77 27.72 7.47
N HIS A 886 38.10 28.93 7.03
CA HIS A 886 37.39 30.16 7.39
C HIS A 886 36.72 30.84 6.20
N ASP A 887 36.60 30.14 5.06
CA ASP A 887 35.87 30.68 3.91
C ASP A 887 34.36 30.71 4.23
N ARG A 888 33.73 31.87 3.95
CA ARG A 888 32.31 32.14 4.19
C ARG A 888 31.57 32.56 2.91
N ASN A 889 32.20 32.38 1.75
CA ASN A 889 31.57 32.67 0.48
C ASN A 889 30.36 31.77 0.26
N VAL A 890 29.27 32.39 -0.20
CA VAL A 890 28.03 31.70 -0.52
C VAL A 890 27.64 32.06 -1.94
N THR A 891 27.32 31.04 -2.73
CA THR A 891 26.84 31.19 -4.10
C THR A 891 25.67 30.25 -4.34
N HIS A 892 24.75 30.69 -5.19
CA HIS A 892 23.46 30.04 -5.41
C HIS A 892 23.31 29.60 -6.87
N ASN A 893 22.25 28.84 -7.13
CA ASN A 893 21.81 28.49 -8.48
C ASN A 893 22.86 27.72 -9.31
N HIS A 894 23.65 26.86 -8.65
CA HIS A 894 24.58 25.98 -9.34
C HIS A 894 23.82 24.80 -9.96
N ASN A 895 23.85 24.68 -11.28
CA ASN A 895 23.38 23.48 -11.93
C ASN A 895 24.36 22.32 -11.68
N TRP A 896 23.89 21.08 -11.69
CA TRP A 896 24.70 19.92 -11.32
C TRP A 896 24.20 18.64 -11.98
N HIS A 897 25.14 17.89 -12.55
CA HIS A 897 24.84 16.75 -13.42
C HIS A 897 25.76 15.57 -13.15
N ILE A 898 25.29 14.35 -13.43
CA ILE A 898 26.10 13.14 -13.52
C ILE A 898 26.65 13.01 -14.94
N TRP A 899 27.94 12.82 -15.06
CA TRP A 899 28.67 12.71 -16.32
C TRP A 899 29.30 11.33 -16.47
N VAL A 900 29.48 10.87 -17.71
CA VAL A 900 29.76 9.45 -18.00
C VAL A 900 31.06 8.95 -17.37
N ASN A 901 32.13 9.75 -17.42
CA ASN A 901 33.46 9.31 -16.97
C ASN A 901 33.78 9.78 -15.54
N PRO A 902 34.62 9.05 -14.79
CA PRO A 902 35.20 9.56 -13.56
C PRO A 902 36.15 10.74 -13.84
N VAL A 903 36.34 11.61 -12.85
CA VAL A 903 37.25 12.77 -12.91
C VAL A 903 38.48 12.55 -12.03
N GLY A 904 39.54 13.31 -12.28
CA GLY A 904 40.81 13.21 -11.56
C GLY A 904 41.48 14.57 -11.37
N VAL A 905 42.69 14.72 -11.93
CA VAL A 905 43.53 15.93 -11.78
C VAL A 905 42.90 17.17 -12.45
N ASP A 906 42.03 16.96 -13.43
CA ASP A 906 41.32 18.03 -14.13
C ASP A 906 40.30 18.78 -13.26
N ALA A 907 39.94 18.24 -12.10
CA ALA A 907 39.06 18.89 -11.12
C ALA A 907 39.69 20.13 -10.44
N THR A 908 41.02 20.27 -10.52
CA THR A 908 41.77 21.32 -9.80
C THR A 908 42.44 22.32 -10.75
N VAL A 909 42.17 22.22 -12.05
CA VAL A 909 42.74 23.10 -13.06
C VAL A 909 42.15 24.51 -12.94
N GLN A 910 43.02 25.51 -12.96
CA GLN A 910 42.61 26.92 -12.81
C GLN A 910 41.82 27.42 -14.01
N GLN A 911 42.27 27.09 -15.23
CA GLN A 911 41.58 27.42 -16.48
C GLN A 911 40.19 26.77 -16.52
N VAL A 912 39.14 27.59 -16.62
CA VAL A 912 37.74 27.17 -16.49
C VAL A 912 37.32 26.27 -17.66
N GLU A 913 37.87 26.52 -18.85
CA GLU A 913 37.56 25.81 -20.08
C GLU A 913 38.01 24.36 -20.04
N THR A 914 39.15 24.07 -19.38
CA THR A 914 39.76 22.74 -19.30
C THR A 914 39.43 21.98 -18.01
N ARG A 915 38.80 22.66 -17.05
CA ARG A 915 38.36 22.05 -15.79
C ARG A 915 37.25 21.03 -16.02
N CYS A 916 37.34 19.88 -15.36
CA CYS A 916 36.34 18.80 -15.41
C CYS A 916 36.01 18.30 -16.84
N VAL A 917 36.94 18.45 -17.79
CA VAL A 917 36.77 17.96 -19.17
C VAL A 917 36.75 16.43 -19.24
N ALA A 918 37.51 15.75 -18.37
CA ALA A 918 37.63 14.30 -18.40
C ALA A 918 36.29 13.60 -18.17
N ALA A 919 35.35 14.28 -17.50
CA ALA A 919 33.99 13.81 -17.25
C ALA A 919 33.21 13.42 -18.53
N GLY A 920 33.54 14.00 -19.68
CA GLY A 920 32.94 13.64 -20.97
C GLY A 920 31.66 14.43 -21.29
N TYR A 921 30.49 13.82 -21.10
CA TYR A 921 29.18 14.40 -21.39
C TYR A 921 28.14 13.98 -20.33
N VAL A 922 26.98 14.66 -20.30
CA VAL A 922 25.87 14.34 -19.39
C VAL A 922 25.39 12.92 -19.65
N TRP A 923 25.25 12.13 -18.58
CA TRP A 923 24.93 10.72 -18.70
C TRP A 923 23.47 10.48 -19.12
N ASN A 924 23.26 9.95 -20.32
CA ASN A 924 21.93 9.62 -20.87
C ASN A 924 21.87 8.14 -21.34
N PRO A 925 21.76 7.17 -20.41
CA PRO A 925 21.77 5.74 -20.74
C PRO A 925 20.49 5.26 -21.43
N TYR A 926 19.41 6.04 -21.38
CA TYR A 926 18.10 5.66 -21.91
C TYR A 926 17.74 6.37 -23.21
N TYR A 927 18.69 7.09 -23.81
CA TYR A 927 18.50 7.79 -25.08
C TYR A 927 17.27 8.71 -25.07
N THR A 928 16.99 9.32 -23.91
CA THR A 928 15.98 10.36 -23.82
C THR A 928 16.30 11.40 -24.90
N GLN A 929 15.30 11.82 -25.68
CA GLN A 929 15.46 12.79 -26.77
C GLN A 929 16.30 12.31 -27.98
N LEU A 930 16.37 11.01 -28.27
CA LEU A 930 17.08 10.50 -29.45
C LEU A 930 16.55 11.07 -30.77
N ALA A 931 15.24 11.26 -30.91
CA ALA A 931 14.60 11.64 -32.18
C ALA A 931 14.81 13.11 -32.58
N ASP A 932 15.02 14.01 -31.61
CA ASP A 932 15.32 15.43 -31.87
C ASP A 932 16.31 15.99 -30.82
N PRO A 933 17.59 15.56 -30.88
CA PRO A 933 18.59 15.89 -29.85
C PRO A 933 18.91 17.38 -29.75
N LEU A 934 18.55 18.17 -30.76
CA LEU A 934 18.85 19.61 -30.84
C LEU A 934 17.72 20.48 -30.25
N ASN A 935 16.54 19.91 -30.03
CA ASN A 935 15.37 20.65 -29.54
C ASN A 935 15.36 20.80 -28.02
N GLN A 936 16.24 21.67 -27.53
CA GLN A 936 16.37 21.94 -26.10
C GLN A 936 15.10 22.53 -25.47
N GLU A 937 14.24 23.17 -26.25
CA GLU A 937 12.98 23.73 -25.78
C GLU A 937 11.98 22.63 -25.41
N LEU A 938 11.80 21.64 -26.29
CA LEU A 938 10.98 20.46 -26.01
C LEU A 938 11.48 19.72 -24.77
N TYR A 939 12.80 19.53 -24.65
CA TYR A 939 13.38 18.90 -23.47
C TYR A 939 12.99 19.61 -22.18
N LYS A 940 13.14 20.94 -22.13
CA LYS A 940 12.80 21.75 -20.95
C LYS A 940 11.30 21.72 -20.62
N GLN A 941 10.44 21.52 -21.60
CA GLN A 941 8.99 21.41 -21.40
C GLN A 941 8.57 20.03 -20.88
N GLU A 942 9.28 18.98 -21.30
CA GLU A 942 8.95 17.58 -20.96
C GLU A 942 9.67 17.08 -19.70
N CYS A 943 10.92 17.50 -19.47
CA CYS A 943 11.72 17.14 -18.30
C CYS A 943 11.41 18.05 -17.11
N GLY A 944 11.14 17.45 -15.94
CA GLY A 944 10.98 18.17 -14.69
C GLY A 944 10.76 17.24 -13.49
N PRO A 945 10.57 17.78 -12.28
CA PRO A 945 10.33 17.00 -11.06
C PRO A 945 9.09 16.08 -11.15
N ASP A 946 8.07 16.55 -11.86
CA ASP A 946 6.80 15.89 -12.12
C ASP A 946 6.83 14.92 -13.32
N ASN A 947 7.90 14.96 -14.14
CA ASN A 947 8.15 13.97 -15.19
C ASN A 947 9.64 13.59 -15.29
N PRO A 948 10.19 12.94 -14.24
CA PRO A 948 11.62 12.70 -14.12
C PRO A 948 12.16 11.68 -15.14
N LEU A 949 11.28 10.85 -15.71
CA LEU A 949 11.66 9.84 -16.71
C LEU A 949 11.93 10.45 -18.09
N ARG A 950 11.43 11.67 -18.35
CA ARG A 950 11.71 12.46 -19.55
C ARG A 950 12.99 13.30 -19.46
N CYS A 951 13.72 13.19 -18.35
CA CYS A 951 15.03 13.81 -18.17
C CYS A 951 16.16 12.84 -18.53
N TYR A 952 17.32 13.37 -18.90
CA TYR A 952 18.56 12.58 -18.85
C TYR A 952 18.78 12.09 -17.42
N VAL A 953 19.14 10.82 -17.24
CA VAL A 953 19.44 10.28 -15.90
C VAL A 953 20.49 11.14 -15.19
N GLY A 954 21.48 11.63 -15.92
CA GLY A 954 22.50 12.51 -15.40
C GLY A 954 22.07 13.97 -15.17
N ASP A 955 20.95 14.44 -15.71
CA ASP A 955 20.46 15.79 -15.47
C ASP A 955 19.64 15.88 -14.19
N VAL A 956 20.33 15.72 -13.06
CA VAL A 956 19.75 15.73 -11.71
C VAL A 956 19.24 17.13 -11.36
N GLY A 957 19.95 18.18 -11.78
CA GLY A 957 19.56 19.58 -11.59
C GLY A 957 18.20 19.92 -12.21
N ALA A 958 17.86 19.38 -13.38
CA ALA A 958 16.53 19.59 -13.97
C ALA A 958 15.39 18.91 -13.18
N ARG A 959 15.68 17.79 -12.49
CA ARG A 959 14.69 17.07 -11.68
C ARG A 959 14.52 17.61 -10.27
N LEU A 960 15.60 18.05 -9.64
CA LEU A 960 15.63 18.40 -8.21
C LEU A 960 15.85 19.90 -7.96
N GLY A 961 16.17 20.67 -9.00
CA GLY A 961 16.60 22.05 -8.90
C GLY A 961 18.11 22.21 -8.66
N PRO A 962 18.61 23.46 -8.71
CA PRO A 962 20.01 23.77 -8.49
C PRO A 962 20.40 23.65 -7.01
N ILE A 963 21.70 23.59 -6.76
CA ILE A 963 22.27 23.58 -5.40
C ILE A 963 22.96 24.91 -5.08
N SER A 964 23.06 25.20 -3.79
CA SER A 964 23.91 26.27 -3.26
C SER A 964 25.22 25.73 -2.69
N ILE A 965 26.30 26.52 -2.76
CA ILE A 965 27.62 26.23 -2.17
C ILE A 965 27.89 27.26 -1.07
N GLY A 966 28.37 26.79 0.09
CA GLY A 966 28.66 27.63 1.26
C GLY A 966 27.44 27.94 2.13
N SER A 967 26.25 27.50 1.72
CA SER A 967 24.99 27.66 2.47
C SER A 967 24.70 26.46 3.38
N ARG A 968 23.44 26.34 3.82
CA ARG A 968 22.92 25.23 4.64
C ARG A 968 22.98 23.90 3.86
N ARG A 969 23.05 22.77 4.57
CA ARG A 969 22.93 21.44 3.95
C ARG A 969 21.57 21.28 3.28
N GLN A 970 21.57 20.62 2.14
CA GLN A 970 20.36 20.39 1.33
C GLN A 970 20.12 18.88 1.23
N VAL A 971 18.87 18.46 1.35
CA VAL A 971 18.44 17.05 1.25
C VAL A 971 17.39 16.93 0.15
N PHE A 972 17.66 16.06 -0.81
CA PHE A 972 16.80 15.79 -1.96
C PHE A 972 16.45 14.30 -2.05
N THR A 973 15.40 14.00 -2.79
CA THR A 973 14.96 12.63 -3.09
C THR A 973 14.71 12.51 -4.59
N ASP A 974 15.37 11.56 -5.26
CA ASP A 974 15.27 11.35 -6.71
C ASP A 974 14.84 9.91 -7.04
N SER A 975 13.72 9.76 -7.75
CA SER A 975 13.18 8.47 -8.20
C SER A 975 13.87 7.92 -9.45
N ASN A 976 14.70 8.72 -10.13
CA ASN A 976 15.40 8.35 -11.37
C ASN A 976 16.94 8.37 -11.23
N PHE A 977 17.47 8.25 -10.02
CA PHE A 977 18.90 8.17 -9.73
C PHE A 977 19.29 6.75 -9.30
N PRO A 978 19.78 5.88 -10.20
CA PRO A 978 20.15 4.51 -9.85
C PRO A 978 21.58 4.40 -9.30
N LEU A 979 21.75 3.78 -8.12
CA LEU A 979 23.07 3.45 -7.57
C LEU A 979 23.54 2.04 -7.93
N GLU A 980 22.66 1.18 -8.45
CA GLU A 980 22.99 -0.20 -8.81
C GLU A 980 22.21 -0.67 -10.04
N GLY A 981 22.56 -1.85 -10.54
CA GLY A 981 21.98 -2.49 -11.70
C GLY A 981 22.87 -2.33 -12.94
N THR A 982 22.32 -2.68 -14.10
CA THR A 982 22.99 -2.54 -15.39
C THR A 982 23.30 -1.09 -15.75
N VAL A 983 22.52 -0.16 -15.19
CA VAL A 983 22.66 1.29 -15.35
C VAL A 983 22.89 1.87 -13.95
N SER A 984 24.14 2.18 -13.60
CA SER A 984 24.52 2.72 -12.29
C SER A 984 25.32 4.03 -12.40
N ALA A 985 25.08 4.92 -11.44
CA ALA A 985 25.85 6.15 -11.24
C ALA A 985 27.20 5.89 -10.53
N LEU A 986 27.40 4.74 -9.88
CA LEU A 986 28.69 4.40 -9.28
C LEU A 986 29.80 4.35 -10.35
N GLY A 987 30.96 4.94 -10.04
CA GLY A 987 32.09 5.01 -10.96
C GLY A 987 32.03 6.17 -11.97
N ARG A 988 30.93 6.94 -11.97
CA ARG A 988 30.76 8.16 -12.77
C ARG A 988 31.23 9.39 -12.01
N SER A 989 31.03 10.59 -12.56
CA SER A 989 31.32 11.84 -11.87
C SER A 989 30.10 12.73 -11.74
N ILE A 990 30.10 13.59 -10.72
CA ILE A 990 29.22 14.75 -10.64
C ILE A 990 30.01 15.97 -11.05
N VAL A 991 29.41 16.78 -11.91
CA VAL A 991 29.92 18.08 -12.34
C VAL A 991 28.96 19.15 -11.86
N ILE A 992 29.49 20.12 -11.13
CA ILE A 992 28.81 21.30 -10.63
C ILE A 992 29.21 22.46 -11.53
N PHE A 993 28.22 23.22 -11.99
CA PHE A 993 28.40 24.39 -12.85
C PHE A 993 28.58 25.68 -12.04
N GLY A 994 28.95 26.78 -12.68
CA GLY A 994 29.10 28.07 -12.03
C GLY A 994 27.77 28.59 -11.44
N ALA A 995 27.89 29.61 -10.58
CA ALA A 995 26.74 30.24 -9.94
C ALA A 995 25.78 30.88 -10.96
N GLU A 996 24.55 31.14 -10.55
CA GLU A 996 23.53 31.80 -11.38
C GLU A 996 23.31 31.14 -12.75
N PHE A 997 23.21 29.80 -12.74
CA PHE A 997 23.01 28.97 -13.94
C PHE A 997 24.08 29.14 -15.02
N SER A 998 25.30 29.54 -14.65
CA SER A 998 26.42 29.65 -15.57
C SER A 998 26.70 28.33 -16.30
N GLY A 999 26.96 28.38 -17.60
CA GLY A 999 27.28 27.19 -18.42
C GLY A 999 28.70 26.64 -18.21
N HIS A 1000 29.52 27.26 -17.37
CA HIS A 1000 30.89 26.83 -17.12
C HIS A 1000 31.00 25.77 -16.03
N ARG A 1001 31.87 24.77 -16.22
CA ARG A 1001 32.15 23.74 -15.22
C ARG A 1001 32.95 24.32 -14.06
N PHE A 1002 32.38 24.29 -12.87
CA PHE A 1002 32.95 24.90 -11.67
C PHE A 1002 33.76 23.90 -10.83
N ALA A 1003 33.19 22.74 -10.52
CA ALA A 1003 33.84 21.69 -9.72
C ALA A 1003 33.32 20.32 -10.12
N CYS A 1004 34.08 19.26 -9.86
CA CYS A 1004 33.64 17.89 -10.10
C CYS A 1004 34.25 16.90 -9.10
N ALA A 1005 33.57 15.78 -8.90
CA ALA A 1005 34.03 14.68 -8.07
C ALA A 1005 33.51 13.34 -8.60
N LYS A 1006 34.25 12.26 -8.35
CA LYS A 1006 33.82 10.90 -8.69
C LYS A 1006 32.81 10.39 -7.67
N ILE A 1007 31.79 9.66 -8.13
CA ILE A 1007 30.83 8.95 -7.28
C ILE A 1007 31.41 7.57 -6.94
N GLU A 1008 31.67 7.35 -5.66
CA GLU A 1008 32.33 6.14 -5.15
C GLU A 1008 31.53 5.51 -4.00
N PRO A 1009 31.70 4.21 -3.69
CA PRO A 1009 31.06 3.59 -2.54
C PRO A 1009 31.41 4.30 -1.22
N ASP A 1010 30.41 4.57 -0.37
CA ASP A 1010 30.62 5.14 0.97
C ASP A 1010 30.54 4.03 2.01
N HIS A 1011 31.67 3.37 2.25
CA HIS A 1011 31.77 2.33 3.29
C HIS A 1011 31.78 2.97 4.68
N ASP A 1012 31.14 2.35 5.66
CA ASP A 1012 31.18 2.77 7.07
C ASP A 1012 31.64 1.59 7.93
N ILE A 1013 32.86 1.65 8.44
CA ILE A 1013 33.43 0.64 9.34
C ILE A 1013 33.37 1.18 10.76
N VAL A 1014 32.71 0.44 11.65
CA VAL A 1014 32.51 0.83 13.04
C VAL A 1014 33.42 0.00 13.94
N LYS A 1015 34.27 0.64 14.75
CA LYS A 1015 35.11 -0.04 15.76
C LYS A 1015 35.14 0.68 17.09
N TYR A 1016 35.29 -0.11 18.16
CA TYR A 1016 35.59 0.41 19.50
C TYR A 1016 37.09 0.68 19.63
N ILE A 1017 37.41 1.79 20.30
CA ILE A 1017 38.78 2.12 20.66
C ILE A 1017 38.85 2.43 22.15
N ASN A 1018 39.96 2.05 22.78
CA ASN A 1018 40.25 2.35 24.18
C ASN A 1018 41.51 3.20 24.24
N LEU A 1019 41.39 4.42 24.77
CA LEU A 1019 42.47 5.40 24.85
C LEU A 1019 42.76 5.76 26.30
N LYS A 1020 44.04 5.95 26.63
CA LYS A 1020 44.42 6.55 27.92
C LYS A 1020 44.05 8.03 27.88
N LYS A 1021 43.39 8.53 28.93
CA LYS A 1021 42.93 9.93 29.03
C LYS A 1021 44.07 10.82 29.53
N PRO A 1022 44.73 11.64 28.67
CA PRO A 1022 45.69 12.64 29.13
C PRO A 1022 45.00 13.74 29.96
N PRO A 1023 45.75 14.51 30.78
CA PRO A 1023 45.20 15.67 31.46
C PRO A 1023 44.60 16.65 30.43
N ARG A 1024 43.33 17.04 30.61
CA ARG A 1024 42.52 17.86 29.68
C ARG A 1024 42.22 17.20 28.31
N PHE A 1025 41.89 15.92 28.30
CA PHE A 1025 41.44 15.23 27.08
C PHE A 1025 40.09 15.76 26.58
N VAL A 1026 40.03 16.16 25.31
CA VAL A 1026 38.80 16.56 24.60
C VAL A 1026 38.67 15.69 23.36
N VAL A 1027 37.54 15.01 23.20
CA VAL A 1027 37.28 14.07 22.09
C VAL A 1027 37.38 14.76 20.73
N ALA A 1028 36.81 15.97 20.60
CA ALA A 1028 36.88 16.75 19.37
C ALA A 1028 38.32 17.11 18.98
N GLN A 1029 39.17 17.48 19.95
CA GLN A 1029 40.58 17.78 19.68
C GLN A 1029 41.35 16.52 19.27
N PHE A 1030 41.10 15.40 19.94
CA PHE A 1030 41.67 14.11 19.55
C PHE A 1030 41.31 13.76 18.10
N LEU A 1031 40.05 13.90 17.73
CA LEU A 1031 39.56 13.61 16.38
C LEU A 1031 40.22 14.51 15.33
N GLU A 1032 40.32 15.81 15.60
CA GLU A 1032 41.03 16.76 14.73
C GLU A 1032 42.52 16.45 14.59
N ASP A 1033 43.20 16.11 15.69
CA ASP A 1033 44.62 15.74 15.66
C ASP A 1033 44.84 14.50 14.79
N VAL A 1034 43.98 13.49 14.92
CA VAL A 1034 44.02 12.26 14.11
C VAL A 1034 43.77 12.59 12.63
N ARG A 1035 42.72 13.37 12.32
CA ARG A 1035 42.41 13.79 10.94
C ARG A 1035 43.59 14.53 10.30
N HIS A 1036 44.25 15.44 11.04
CA HIS A 1036 45.43 16.15 10.55
C HIS A 1036 46.63 15.23 10.31
N VAL A 1037 46.90 14.29 11.23
CA VAL A 1037 48.01 13.35 11.07
C VAL A 1037 47.74 12.40 9.91
N MET A 1038 46.53 11.87 9.77
CA MET A 1038 46.18 10.93 8.70
C MET A 1038 45.90 11.62 7.36
N GLY A 1039 45.72 12.94 7.34
CA GLY A 1039 45.39 13.71 6.15
C GLY A 1039 43.96 13.48 5.65
N LEU A 1040 42.99 13.35 6.57
CA LEU A 1040 41.60 13.03 6.26
C LEU A 1040 40.70 14.27 6.33
N PRO A 1041 39.68 14.37 5.45
CA PRO A 1041 38.61 15.35 5.61
C PRO A 1041 37.67 14.97 6.77
N GLU A 1042 36.91 15.96 7.26
CA GLU A 1042 36.02 15.85 8.44
C GLU A 1042 35.01 14.69 8.32
N TRP A 1043 34.48 14.41 7.13
CA TRP A 1043 33.42 13.42 6.90
C TRP A 1043 33.91 11.96 6.74
N MET A 1044 35.22 11.71 6.72
CA MET A 1044 35.80 10.35 6.57
C MET A 1044 36.16 9.68 7.90
N LEU A 1045 36.12 10.42 9.00
CA LEU A 1045 36.38 9.89 10.34
C LEU A 1045 35.47 10.61 11.34
N ALA A 1046 34.59 9.89 12.01
CA ALA A 1046 33.64 10.44 12.99
C ALA A 1046 33.62 9.57 14.27
N ILE A 1047 33.13 10.13 15.38
CA ILE A 1047 33.01 9.44 16.67
C ILE A 1047 31.56 9.53 17.12
N ASP A 1048 30.98 8.42 17.60
CA ASP A 1048 29.67 8.47 18.27
C ASP A 1048 29.87 8.91 19.73
N SER A 1049 29.57 10.18 19.99
CA SER A 1049 29.71 10.83 21.29
C SER A 1049 28.91 10.14 22.42
N ARG A 1050 27.77 9.51 22.08
CA ARG A 1050 26.88 8.83 23.03
C ARG A 1050 27.46 7.52 23.58
N SER A 1051 28.34 6.90 22.80
CA SER A 1051 28.95 5.60 23.11
C SER A 1051 30.21 5.70 23.97
N THR A 1052 30.54 6.92 24.43
CA THR A 1052 31.75 7.14 25.23
C THR A 1052 31.58 6.62 26.66
N LYS A 1053 32.52 5.79 27.11
CA LYS A 1053 32.54 5.22 28.47
C LYS A 1053 33.88 5.48 29.13
N SER A 1054 33.89 5.96 30.37
CA SER A 1054 35.11 6.01 31.17
C SER A 1054 35.42 4.61 31.72
N LEU A 1055 36.70 4.24 31.68
CA LEU A 1055 37.25 2.98 32.18
C LEU A 1055 38.35 3.28 33.21
N HIS A 1056 38.60 2.35 34.12
CA HIS A 1056 39.71 2.42 35.09
C HIS A 1056 39.75 3.73 35.90
N ASN A 1057 38.68 4.02 36.67
CA ASN A 1057 38.57 5.27 37.47
C ASN A 1057 38.87 6.55 36.68
N ASP A 1058 38.29 6.67 35.47
CA ASP A 1058 38.46 7.80 34.55
C ASP A 1058 39.88 7.98 33.98
N ALA A 1059 40.77 6.98 34.16
CA ALA A 1059 42.10 6.98 33.54
C ALA A 1059 42.06 6.65 32.04
N CYS A 1060 40.98 6.02 31.57
CA CYS A 1060 40.79 5.63 30.18
C CYS A 1060 39.39 5.97 29.66
N ILE A 1061 39.28 6.08 28.34
CA ILE A 1061 38.03 6.32 27.63
C ILE A 1061 37.87 5.30 26.50
N GLN A 1062 36.71 4.68 26.45
CA GLN A 1062 36.25 3.86 25.34
C GLN A 1062 35.29 4.68 24.47
N MET A 1063 35.42 4.58 23.14
CA MET A 1063 34.53 5.26 22.21
C MET A 1063 34.35 4.45 20.93
N ILE A 1064 33.22 4.62 20.25
CA ILE A 1064 32.97 4.07 18.91
C ILE A 1064 33.43 5.07 17.85
N VAL A 1065 34.24 4.59 16.92
CA VAL A 1065 34.76 5.35 15.78
C VAL A 1065 34.19 4.79 14.49
N HIS A 1066 33.73 5.70 13.63
CA HIS A 1066 33.26 5.43 12.28
C HIS A 1066 34.33 5.85 11.26
N PHE A 1067 34.81 4.88 10.48
CA PHE A 1067 35.70 5.10 9.35
C PHE A 1067 34.87 5.09 8.07
N LYS A 1068 34.76 6.25 7.42
CA LYS A 1068 33.83 6.48 6.30
C LYS A 1068 34.55 6.75 4.99
N GLY A 1069 33.85 6.54 3.88
CA GLY A 1069 34.30 6.85 2.53
C GLY A 1069 34.95 5.68 1.78
N PRO A 1070 35.40 5.90 0.53
CA PRO A 1070 35.86 4.84 -0.37
C PRO A 1070 37.10 4.10 0.15
N ALA A 1071 37.92 4.77 0.97
CA ALA A 1071 39.14 4.22 1.54
C ALA A 1071 38.98 3.73 3.00
N ALA A 1072 37.75 3.55 3.51
CA ALA A 1072 37.48 3.24 4.92
C ALA A 1072 38.35 2.12 5.52
N HIS A 1073 38.55 1.01 4.79
CA HIS A 1073 39.42 -0.09 5.23
C HIS A 1073 40.88 0.34 5.45
N LYS A 1074 41.44 1.14 4.52
CA LYS A 1074 42.80 1.66 4.64
C LYS A 1074 42.90 2.66 5.78
N ILE A 1075 41.89 3.53 5.92
CA ILE A 1075 41.81 4.50 7.01
C ILE A 1075 41.81 3.77 8.36
N GLU A 1076 40.99 2.74 8.52
CA GLU A 1076 40.95 1.94 9.75
C GLU A 1076 42.31 1.28 10.06
N GLN A 1077 42.95 0.67 9.06
CA GLN A 1077 44.26 0.03 9.23
C GLN A 1077 45.35 1.03 9.61
N ASP A 1078 45.40 2.18 8.93
CA ASP A 1078 46.37 3.23 9.22
C ASP A 1078 46.11 3.88 10.58
N PHE A 1079 44.85 4.02 10.98
CA PHE A 1079 44.47 4.49 12.32
C PHE A 1079 44.95 3.53 13.41
N SER A 1080 44.69 2.23 13.23
CA SER A 1080 45.17 1.19 14.13
C SER A 1080 46.70 1.17 14.23
N ARG A 1081 47.41 1.34 13.11
CA ARG A 1081 48.88 1.49 13.08
C ARG A 1081 49.33 2.76 13.79
N LEU A 1082 48.65 3.88 13.55
CA LEU A 1082 48.97 5.17 14.16
C LEU A 1082 48.83 5.13 15.68
N LEU A 1083 47.77 4.48 16.21
CA LEU A 1083 47.59 4.31 17.65
C LEU A 1083 48.61 3.34 18.27
N ALA A 1084 49.05 2.32 17.54
CA ALA A 1084 50.03 1.34 18.04
C ALA A 1084 51.47 1.88 18.03
N VAL A 1085 51.86 2.57 16.96
CA VAL A 1085 53.25 3.02 16.72
C VAL A 1085 53.45 4.50 17.10
N GLY A 1086 52.37 5.30 17.14
CA GLY A 1086 52.43 6.74 17.40
C GLY A 1086 52.90 7.58 16.20
N ARG A 1087 53.12 6.97 15.03
CA ARG A 1087 53.64 7.63 13.83
C ARG A 1087 53.06 7.06 12.53
N LEU A 1088 52.83 7.93 11.54
CA LEU A 1088 52.39 7.59 10.19
C LEU A 1088 53.11 8.47 9.14
N ASP A 1089 53.99 7.88 8.32
CA ASP A 1089 54.89 8.64 7.43
C ASP A 1089 54.23 9.17 6.15
N SER A 1090 53.17 8.51 5.64
CA SER A 1090 52.36 8.95 4.49
C SER A 1090 50.92 9.25 4.90
N PRO A 1091 50.18 10.12 4.18
CA PRO A 1091 48.75 10.29 4.40
C PRO A 1091 47.98 9.03 4.04
N SER A 1092 46.84 8.80 4.68
CA SER A 1092 46.00 7.63 4.45
C SER A 1092 45.26 7.72 3.11
N ILE A 1093 44.85 8.91 2.70
CA ILE A 1093 44.29 9.17 1.37
C ILE A 1093 45.32 9.82 0.46
N TYR A 1094 45.34 9.41 -0.81
CA TYR A 1094 46.17 10.01 -1.85
C TYR A 1094 45.37 11.10 -2.57
N ILE A 1095 45.93 12.30 -2.64
CA ILE A 1095 45.32 13.44 -3.32
C ILE A 1095 46.20 13.79 -4.54
N PRO A 1096 45.76 13.49 -5.77
CA PRO A 1096 46.57 13.72 -6.98
C PRO A 1096 47.01 15.19 -7.11
N GLY A 1097 48.30 15.44 -7.31
CA GLY A 1097 48.82 16.80 -7.51
C GLY A 1097 48.91 17.66 -6.24
N TYR A 1098 48.62 17.11 -5.06
CA TYR A 1098 48.72 17.82 -3.78
C TYR A 1098 49.63 17.07 -2.80
N ASP A 1099 50.72 17.71 -2.38
CA ASP A 1099 51.60 17.22 -1.32
C ASP A 1099 51.65 18.22 -0.16
N ASN A 1100 51.28 17.76 1.04
CA ASN A 1100 51.37 18.56 2.26
C ASN A 1100 52.69 18.25 2.99
N SER A 1101 53.76 18.89 2.54
CA SER A 1101 55.10 18.76 3.15
C SER A 1101 55.16 19.16 4.63
N LYS A 1102 54.19 19.95 5.12
CA LYS A 1102 54.08 20.42 6.51
C LYS A 1102 53.20 19.53 7.40
N ARG A 1103 52.71 18.39 6.90
CA ARG A 1103 51.84 17.48 7.66
C ARG A 1103 52.54 16.90 8.90
N LYS A 1104 51.88 16.96 10.06
CA LYS A 1104 52.32 16.30 11.29
C LYS A 1104 52.28 14.78 11.11
N ARG A 1105 53.35 14.07 11.46
CA ARG A 1105 53.46 12.61 11.27
C ARG A 1105 53.27 11.80 12.55
N THR A 1106 53.22 12.45 13.71
CA THR A 1106 53.23 11.79 15.03
C THR A 1106 51.98 12.14 15.84
N LEU A 1107 51.48 11.18 16.60
CA LEU A 1107 50.33 11.31 17.47
C LEU A 1107 50.73 11.00 18.92
N SER A 1108 50.29 11.82 19.87
CA SER A 1108 50.69 11.73 21.29
C SER A 1108 49.78 10.85 22.16
N TYR A 1109 48.68 10.34 21.62
CA TYR A 1109 47.72 9.51 22.34
C TYR A 1109 48.18 8.04 22.39
N ARG A 1110 47.90 7.33 23.50
CA ARG A 1110 48.25 5.92 23.70
C ARG A 1110 47.01 5.08 23.92
N THR A 1111 47.05 3.84 23.45
CA THR A 1111 46.00 2.85 23.72
C THR A 1111 45.95 2.51 25.21
N CYS A 1112 44.75 2.23 25.72
CA CYS A 1112 44.55 1.76 27.08
C CYS A 1112 44.43 0.22 27.10
N GLY A 1113 45.19 -0.42 27.98
CA GLY A 1113 45.17 -1.87 28.15
C GLY A 1113 44.01 -2.38 29.02
N VAL A 1114 43.99 -3.70 29.24
CA VAL A 1114 42.97 -4.38 30.08
C VAL A 1114 43.14 -4.08 31.58
N ARG A 1115 44.35 -3.68 32.01
CA ARG A 1115 44.65 -3.28 33.39
C ARG A 1115 44.63 -1.77 33.56
N ASP A 1116 44.32 -1.31 34.77
CA ASP A 1116 44.33 0.11 35.13
C ASP A 1116 45.75 0.68 34.91
N PRO A 1117 45.92 1.71 34.07
CA PRO A 1117 47.23 2.32 33.85
C PRO A 1117 47.82 3.03 35.08
N ASN A 1118 47.05 3.19 36.16
CA ASN A 1118 47.48 3.74 37.44
C ASN A 1118 47.77 2.64 38.49
N GLU A 1119 47.54 1.36 38.19
CA GLU A 1119 47.92 0.24 39.05
C GLU A 1119 49.47 0.11 39.07
N LYS A 1120 50.07 0.19 40.26
CA LYS A 1120 51.52 -0.02 40.40
C LYS A 1120 51.86 -1.47 40.05
N SER A 1121 52.69 -1.66 39.04
CA SER A 1121 53.35 -2.94 38.76
C SER A 1121 54.08 -3.42 40.02
N ALA A 1122 53.56 -4.47 40.66
CA ALA A 1122 54.35 -5.25 41.59
C ALA A 1122 55.49 -5.90 40.79
N LYS A 1123 56.70 -5.35 40.94
CA LYS A 1123 57.92 -5.92 40.39
C LYS A 1123 58.10 -7.33 40.95
N THR A 1124 57.80 -8.36 40.17
CA THR A 1124 58.32 -9.71 40.42
C THR A 1124 59.79 -9.70 39.98
N LEU A 1125 60.70 -9.71 40.95
CA LEU A 1125 62.11 -10.02 40.72
C LEU A 1125 62.21 -11.43 40.11
N PHE A 1126 62.63 -11.53 38.86
CA PHE A 1126 63.19 -12.78 38.33
C PHE A 1126 64.68 -12.79 38.66
N GLY A 1127 65.02 -13.50 39.74
CA GLY A 1127 66.38 -13.91 40.05
C GLY A 1127 66.86 -14.97 39.07
N SER A 1128 68.09 -14.81 38.62
CA SER A 1128 68.83 -15.80 37.85
C SER A 1128 69.12 -17.03 38.71
N SER A 1129 68.88 -18.23 38.19
CA SER A 1129 69.75 -19.38 38.47
C SER A 1129 69.54 -20.46 37.42
N GLY A 1130 70.64 -20.83 36.75
CA GLY A 1130 70.67 -21.91 35.77
C GLY A 1130 70.49 -23.29 36.40
N SER A 1131 69.95 -24.19 35.58
CA SER A 1131 70.49 -25.53 35.28
C SER A 1131 71.23 -26.26 36.42
N MET A 1132 70.62 -27.28 37.04
CA MET A 1132 70.70 -28.69 36.61
C MET A 1132 70.40 -29.67 37.78
N ARG A 1133 69.59 -30.70 37.45
CA ARG A 1133 69.58 -32.10 37.97
C ARG A 1133 69.18 -32.38 39.44
N ASN A 1134 67.99 -32.97 39.64
CA ASN A 1134 67.83 -34.44 39.72
C ASN A 1134 66.34 -34.88 39.77
N LEU A 1135 66.06 -35.97 39.03
CA LEU A 1135 64.86 -36.82 39.02
C LEU A 1135 64.72 -37.65 40.34
N PRO A 1136 63.71 -38.55 40.52
CA PRO A 1136 62.27 -38.46 40.24
C PRO A 1136 61.39 -39.14 41.33
N ALA A 1137 60.07 -39.01 41.22
CA ALA A 1137 58.98 -39.95 41.61
C ALA A 1137 57.74 -39.09 41.87
N GLY A 1138 56.54 -39.35 41.34
CA GLY A 1138 55.89 -40.63 41.07
C GLY A 1138 54.55 -40.59 41.84
N LEU A 1139 53.46 -40.96 41.15
CA LEU A 1139 52.05 -40.99 41.60
C LEU A 1139 51.38 -39.62 41.78
N GLY A 1140 50.18 -39.36 41.28
CA GLY A 1140 49.14 -40.24 40.76
C GLY A 1140 47.83 -39.97 41.50
N VAL A 1141 46.79 -39.66 40.71
CA VAL A 1141 45.46 -40.27 40.84
C VAL A 1141 44.44 -39.64 41.81
N LEU A 1142 43.49 -38.93 41.17
CA LEU A 1142 42.02 -39.11 41.18
C LEU A 1142 41.07 -38.49 42.23
N LEU A 1143 39.88 -38.24 41.64
CA LEU A 1143 38.50 -38.14 42.13
C LEU A 1143 38.07 -36.78 42.70
N ALA A 1144 37.31 -35.98 41.95
CA ALA A 1144 35.89 -36.12 41.54
C ALA A 1144 34.91 -35.91 42.70
N PHE A 1145 34.00 -34.94 42.56
CA PHE A 1145 32.57 -35.22 42.41
C PHE A 1145 31.80 -33.96 41.97
N ALA A 1146 30.74 -34.23 41.24
CA ALA A 1146 29.90 -33.33 40.44
C ALA A 1146 28.93 -32.48 41.26
N PHE A 1147 28.46 -31.37 40.66
CA PHE A 1147 27.04 -30.98 40.77
C PHE A 1147 26.55 -30.34 39.46
N VAL A 1148 25.33 -30.75 39.12
CA VAL A 1148 24.56 -30.59 37.88
C VAL A 1148 24.09 -29.15 37.64
N ARG A 1149 24.11 -28.70 36.37
CA ARG A 1149 23.42 -27.49 35.88
C ARG A 1149 22.14 -27.90 35.15
N LEU A 1150 21.02 -27.32 35.55
CA LEU A 1150 19.76 -27.29 34.80
C LEU A 1150 19.72 -26.06 33.89
N PHE A 1151 19.42 -26.30 32.61
CA PHE A 1151 19.06 -25.32 31.60
C PHE A 1151 17.54 -25.10 31.63
N SER A 1152 17.09 -23.86 31.40
CA SER A 1152 15.80 -23.60 30.76
C SER A 1152 15.90 -22.30 29.96
N GLN A 1153 15.83 -22.44 28.64
CA GLN A 1153 15.38 -21.40 27.72
C GLN A 1153 13.86 -21.27 27.86
N ALA A 1154 13.34 -20.05 27.71
CA ALA A 1154 11.97 -19.83 27.28
C ALA A 1154 11.93 -18.56 26.43
N MET A 1155 11.77 -18.78 25.12
CA MET A 1155 11.12 -17.84 24.22
C MET A 1155 9.63 -17.82 24.59
N VAL A 1156 9.08 -16.64 24.84
CA VAL A 1156 7.88 -16.09 24.16
C VAL A 1156 8.12 -14.59 24.04
#